data_AF-A0A946X532-F1
#
_entry.id   AF-A0A946X532-F1
#
_cell.length_a   1.000
_cell.length_b   1.000
_cell.length_c   1.000
_cell.angle_alpha   90.00
_cell.angle_beta   90.00
_cell.angle_gamma   90.00
#
_symmetry.space_group_name_H-M   'P 1'
#
loop_
_entity.id
_entity.type
_entity.pdbx_description
1 polymer ?
#
loop_
_entity_poly.entity_id
_entity_poly.type
_entity_poly.pdbx_seq_one_letter_code
_entity_poly.pdbx_strand_id
1 'polypeptide(L)'
;MSRSTALRLVAALGIIIGTCQAYGSGAASWDDYMSMVRARREVPAQDLLAPYRSSRVQESRTAIPLSRAHHGAAIAEKFGVTPVEQDIIERVGFAVTERVSYFSFGSAYMGIYVHDLPVFVTSDSILHALHMSYDAILMEAEYGLLVPALQDGMAAMRAGFAAAVDRYADEPRMAPMLGDLDLYIAVTRALLGEEPTPHFDGTHTTLASVRAAVEAQGAIEAPLFCAEPRTVDFSQFTVRGHYTRSDVLGRYFQAMMWLGREGFYLDGGDGDDAPPDEDVRRQAISACLLSDLAMEPGTRDAIDRVEGVLDLMVGARRTDPFAMLRAVRREAGVADPRELLDDDVWAAFSKATWDATEGQYRILTQITTAADENEAETRGPTTFKMLGQREVLDANVLGSVVFDRIAHAGRKVQRMRPAMADVLFVLGNDDALATLDDELAKYRYAPNLTAARAIVDAYDDDAWSSSFYGGWLGAIRGLNPTRERSARPSFMRTDEWAGKTMNTQLASWSQLKHDSLLYTQQAYSAGSIACEYPTSYVEPVPRMYAALIELARAMTRGIDGLAPEGSRLRPRLLGYFQHLEDTSATLAEVIRKQSRGEPRSDAEKDFLKKMLFTVSSGCTIAYTGWYSKLFYTGEGGLRKDDRVVADVFTQPTDDEGNVVGRVIHVGAGSIDTAFVVCDWGDGESCAYVGPVMSYYEHSSEKFKRLTDDEWKDLYVTPAAARPAFTSSYLAGLQDGHRGWGLRRPKE
;
A
#
# COMPACT_ATOMS: atom_id res chain seq x y z
N MET A 1 4.30 5.39 62.09
CA MET A 1 3.00 5.79 61.48
C MET A 1 3.17 7.19 60.91
N SER A 2 2.65 7.55 59.72
CA SER A 2 2.06 6.72 58.67
C SER A 2 2.38 7.31 57.28
N ARG A 3 2.63 6.45 56.28
CA ARG A 3 2.70 6.86 54.86
C ARG A 3 1.26 7.10 54.38
N SER A 4 0.74 8.32 54.46
CA SER A 4 -0.73 8.52 54.42
C SER A 4 -1.25 9.82 53.77
N THR A 5 -0.45 10.58 53.01
CA THR A 5 -0.93 11.84 52.41
C THR A 5 -0.27 12.24 51.07
N ALA A 6 0.40 11.32 50.38
CA ALA A 6 1.04 11.55 49.09
C ALA A 6 0.78 10.44 48.05
N LEU A 7 -0.23 9.59 48.28
CA LEU A 7 -0.49 8.41 47.45
C LEU A 7 -2.01 8.15 47.30
N ARG A 8 -2.67 9.02 46.53
CA ARG A 8 -4.03 8.90 45.96
C ARG A 8 -4.17 10.03 44.92
N LEU A 9 -4.93 9.79 43.84
CA LEU A 9 -5.15 10.72 42.71
C LEU A 9 -3.94 11.02 41.77
N VAL A 10 -3.30 9.98 41.22
CA VAL A 10 -3.06 9.87 39.76
C VAL A 10 -3.13 8.37 39.39
N ALA A 11 -4.28 7.92 38.89
CA ALA A 11 -4.49 6.51 38.48
C ALA A 11 -5.67 6.37 37.51
N ALA A 12 -5.58 7.03 36.35
CA ALA A 12 -6.48 6.85 35.21
C ALA A 12 -5.80 7.38 33.92
N LEU A 13 -6.20 6.86 32.75
CA LEU A 13 -5.83 7.32 31.39
C LEU A 13 -4.33 7.19 31.03
N GLY A 14 -3.93 6.01 30.56
CA GLY A 14 -2.57 5.73 30.09
C GLY A 14 -2.43 4.40 29.32
N ILE A 15 -3.29 4.14 28.33
CA ILE A 15 -3.24 2.95 27.46
C ILE A 15 -3.29 3.42 25.99
N ILE A 16 -2.82 2.55 25.08
CA ILE A 16 -2.82 2.63 23.61
C ILE A 16 -1.58 3.32 22.99
N ILE A 17 -0.55 2.48 22.81
CA ILE A 17 0.40 2.37 21.68
C ILE A 17 1.41 3.52 21.47
N GLY A 18 2.69 3.17 21.66
CA GLY A 18 3.87 3.92 21.20
C GLY A 18 5.18 3.39 21.80
N THR A 19 6.16 3.05 20.96
CA THR A 19 7.58 2.74 21.31
C THR A 19 7.89 1.51 22.19
N CYS A 20 7.81 0.30 21.62
CA CYS A 20 8.45 -0.90 22.19
C CYS A 20 9.97 -0.97 21.91
N GLN A 21 10.73 0.09 22.23
CA GLN A 21 12.21 0.03 22.22
C GLN A 21 12.89 1.02 23.20
N ALA A 22 12.20 1.39 24.30
CA ALA A 22 12.77 2.22 25.37
C ALA A 22 12.23 1.89 26.78
N TYR A 23 11.80 0.64 27.01
CA TYR A 23 11.41 0.14 28.34
C TYR A 23 12.35 -0.98 28.80
N GLY A 24 13.12 -0.72 29.86
CA GLY A 24 13.80 -1.77 30.61
C GLY A 24 12.84 -2.44 31.59
N SER A 25 12.97 -3.78 31.75
CA SER A 25 12.53 -4.56 32.91
C SER A 25 11.20 -4.13 33.56
N GLY A 26 10.06 -4.42 32.91
CA GLY A 26 8.75 -4.08 33.48
C GLY A 26 7.52 -4.41 32.63
N ALA A 27 7.61 -5.38 31.71
CA ALA A 27 6.42 -5.87 31.00
C ALA A 27 5.59 -6.75 31.94
N ALA A 28 4.28 -6.52 32.02
CA ALA A 28 3.39 -7.35 32.83
C ALA A 28 3.27 -8.75 32.21
N SER A 29 3.60 -9.77 32.99
CA SER A 29 3.57 -11.18 32.61
C SER A 29 2.16 -11.78 32.66
N TRP A 30 2.01 -13.02 32.18
CA TRP A 30 0.80 -13.81 32.41
C TRP A 30 0.54 -14.03 33.91
N ASP A 31 1.59 -14.21 34.72
CA ASP A 31 1.48 -14.30 36.17
C ASP A 31 1.02 -12.98 36.82
N ASP A 32 1.46 -11.82 36.31
CA ASP A 32 0.94 -10.52 36.76
C ASP A 32 -0.54 -10.37 36.42
N TYR A 33 -0.97 -10.78 35.22
CA TYR A 33 -2.37 -10.81 34.83
C TYR A 33 -3.19 -11.74 35.72
N MET A 34 -2.74 -12.99 35.93
CA MET A 34 -3.44 -13.97 36.77
C MET A 34 -3.43 -13.57 38.25
N SER A 35 -2.38 -12.91 38.74
CA SER A 35 -2.32 -12.26 40.05
C SER A 35 -3.36 -11.14 40.16
N MET A 36 -3.45 -10.26 39.16
CA MET A 36 -4.47 -9.20 39.08
C MET A 36 -5.90 -9.75 39.01
N VAL A 37 -6.14 -10.86 38.31
CA VAL A 37 -7.45 -11.55 38.29
C VAL A 37 -7.78 -12.12 39.68
N ARG A 38 -6.86 -12.89 40.28
CA ARG A 38 -7.03 -13.47 41.63
C ARG A 38 -7.30 -12.39 42.69
N ALA A 39 -6.56 -11.28 42.65
CA ALA A 39 -6.71 -10.16 43.58
C ALA A 39 -8.01 -9.34 43.40
N ARG A 40 -8.74 -9.52 42.29
CA ARG A 40 -9.98 -8.79 41.97
C ARG A 40 -11.25 -9.64 42.05
N ARG A 41 -11.12 -10.97 42.21
CA ARG A 41 -12.23 -11.94 42.13
C ARG A 41 -13.45 -11.59 43.01
N GLU A 42 -13.20 -11.14 44.24
CA GLU A 42 -14.24 -10.83 45.23
C GLU A 42 -14.66 -9.34 45.23
N VAL A 43 -14.15 -8.52 44.31
CA VAL A 43 -14.47 -7.09 44.24
C VAL A 43 -15.70 -6.88 43.35
N PRO A 44 -16.76 -6.16 43.80
CA PRO A 44 -17.95 -5.98 42.99
C PRO A 44 -17.65 -5.33 41.63
N ALA A 45 -18.25 -5.84 40.56
CA ALA A 45 -18.01 -5.39 39.19
C ALA A 45 -18.27 -3.87 39.01
N GLN A 46 -19.22 -3.29 39.75
CA GLN A 46 -19.47 -1.85 39.72
C GLN A 46 -18.26 -1.02 40.18
N ASP A 47 -17.50 -1.52 41.17
CA ASP A 47 -16.38 -0.83 41.81
C ASP A 47 -15.09 -1.06 41.01
N LEU A 48 -14.94 -2.25 40.41
CA LEU A 48 -13.90 -2.53 39.40
C LEU A 48 -14.07 -1.65 38.14
N LEU A 49 -15.32 -1.41 37.70
CA LEU A 49 -15.61 -0.63 36.50
C LEU A 49 -15.72 0.89 36.76
N ALA A 50 -15.90 1.33 38.00
CA ALA A 50 -16.05 2.75 38.34
C ALA A 50 -14.92 3.66 37.81
N PRO A 51 -13.62 3.27 37.83
CA PRO A 51 -12.54 4.09 37.27
C PRO A 51 -12.55 4.21 35.74
N TYR A 52 -13.22 3.28 35.04
CA TYR A 52 -13.28 3.21 33.57
C TYR A 52 -14.58 3.78 33.00
N ARG A 53 -15.60 3.99 33.83
CA ARG A 53 -16.81 4.74 33.44
C ARG A 53 -16.41 6.19 33.21
N SER A 54 -16.61 6.67 31.98
CA SER A 54 -16.49 8.09 31.68
C SER A 54 -17.41 8.90 32.59
N SER A 55 -16.94 10.07 33.02
CA SER A 55 -17.85 11.12 33.49
C SER A 55 -18.90 11.34 32.41
N ARG A 56 -20.19 11.31 32.78
CA ARG A 56 -21.31 11.46 31.82
C ARG A 56 -21.03 12.63 30.87
N VAL A 57 -21.31 12.41 29.58
CA VAL A 57 -21.31 13.44 28.54
C VAL A 57 -22.01 14.68 29.10
N GLN A 58 -21.40 15.86 28.97
CA GLN A 58 -22.01 17.10 29.42
C GLN A 58 -23.40 17.24 28.80
N GLU A 59 -24.37 17.68 29.60
CA GLU A 59 -25.73 17.90 29.12
C GLU A 59 -25.73 18.85 27.93
N SER A 60 -26.56 18.55 26.93
CA SER A 60 -26.55 19.17 25.61
C SER A 60 -26.47 20.70 25.70
N ARG A 61 -25.36 21.25 25.20
CA ARG A 61 -25.46 22.49 24.43
C ARG A 61 -26.29 22.13 23.20
N THR A 62 -27.45 22.75 23.04
CA THR A 62 -28.22 22.68 21.79
C THR A 62 -27.28 23.00 20.64
N ALA A 63 -27.14 22.07 19.70
CA ALA A 63 -26.20 22.26 18.60
C ALA A 63 -26.65 23.43 17.72
N ILE A 64 -25.72 24.06 17.01
CA ILE A 64 -26.05 25.18 16.14
C ILE A 64 -26.77 24.62 14.91
N PRO A 65 -28.02 25.04 14.61
CA PRO A 65 -28.76 24.56 13.45
C PRO A 65 -27.99 24.76 12.14
N LEU A 66 -28.08 23.78 11.23
CA LEU A 66 -27.45 23.85 9.91
C LEU A 66 -27.81 25.15 9.16
N SER A 67 -29.06 25.62 9.31
CA SER A 67 -29.58 26.87 8.74
C SER A 67 -28.93 28.16 9.28
N ARG A 68 -28.19 28.09 10.39
CA ARG A 68 -27.51 29.23 11.03
C ARG A 68 -25.99 29.23 10.85
N ALA A 69 -25.43 28.19 10.26
CA ALA A 69 -24.00 28.07 10.00
C ALA A 69 -23.65 28.54 8.58
N HIS A 70 -22.46 29.14 8.41
CA HIS A 70 -21.93 29.49 7.09
C HIS A 70 -21.93 28.26 6.17
N HIS A 71 -22.26 28.48 4.90
CA HIS A 71 -22.50 27.46 3.85
C HIS A 71 -23.59 26.41 4.13
N GLY A 72 -24.20 26.35 5.32
CA GLY A 72 -25.16 25.30 5.68
C GLY A 72 -26.40 25.25 4.78
N ALA A 73 -26.90 26.40 4.32
CA ALA A 73 -27.97 26.46 3.33
C ALA A 73 -27.58 25.87 1.95
N ALA A 74 -26.33 26.08 1.51
CA ALA A 74 -25.82 25.50 0.27
C ALA A 74 -25.62 23.98 0.39
N ILE A 75 -25.13 23.50 1.54
CA ILE A 75 -25.03 22.06 1.83
C ILE A 75 -26.43 21.43 1.85
N ALA A 76 -27.41 22.07 2.49
CA ALA A 76 -28.80 21.61 2.52
C ALA A 76 -29.41 21.52 1.11
N GLU A 77 -29.15 22.50 0.23
CA GLU A 77 -29.60 22.50 -1.16
C GLU A 77 -28.92 21.39 -2.00
N LYS A 78 -27.58 21.31 -1.99
CA LYS A 78 -26.84 20.40 -2.89
C LYS A 78 -26.98 18.93 -2.51
N PHE A 79 -27.07 18.61 -1.22
CA PHE A 79 -27.23 17.23 -0.73
C PHE A 79 -28.69 16.85 -0.41
N GLY A 80 -29.64 17.79 -0.53
CA GLY A 80 -31.05 17.56 -0.25
C GLY A 80 -31.29 17.08 1.19
N VAL A 81 -30.72 17.78 2.17
CA VAL A 81 -30.64 17.31 3.57
C VAL A 81 -32.04 17.19 4.19
N THR A 82 -32.41 15.99 4.63
CA THR A 82 -33.79 15.65 5.03
C THR A 82 -34.15 16.19 6.42
N PRO A 83 -35.45 16.29 6.78
CA PRO A 83 -35.85 16.70 8.14
C PRO A 83 -35.30 15.80 9.25
N VAL A 84 -35.07 14.52 8.98
CA VAL A 84 -34.46 13.57 9.94
C VAL A 84 -32.97 13.87 10.11
N GLU A 85 -32.25 14.13 9.00
CA GLU A 85 -30.85 14.55 9.05
C GLU A 85 -30.69 15.89 9.78
N GLN A 86 -31.64 16.82 9.63
CA GLN A 86 -31.68 18.11 10.35
C GLN A 86 -31.90 17.94 11.86
N ASP A 87 -32.89 17.14 12.28
CA ASP A 87 -33.15 16.82 13.71
C ASP A 87 -31.94 16.18 14.40
N ILE A 88 -31.23 15.29 13.69
CA ILE A 88 -29.98 14.70 14.20
C ILE A 88 -28.91 15.80 14.39
N ILE A 89 -28.68 16.68 13.40
CA ILE A 89 -27.71 17.78 13.50
C ILE A 89 -28.05 18.72 14.67
N GLU A 90 -29.31 19.13 14.83
CA GLU A 90 -29.74 20.04 15.91
C GLU A 90 -29.61 19.40 17.31
N ARG A 91 -29.68 18.06 17.41
CA ARG A 91 -29.49 17.32 18.65
C ARG A 91 -28.02 17.05 19.01
N VAL A 92 -27.16 16.69 18.05
CA VAL A 92 -25.78 16.20 18.33
C VAL A 92 -24.64 16.95 17.62
N GLY A 93 -24.92 17.94 16.77
CA GLY A 93 -23.92 18.78 16.08
C GLY A 93 -23.41 18.23 14.75
N PHE A 94 -23.77 17.00 14.41
CA PHE A 94 -23.47 16.36 13.14
C PHE A 94 -24.55 15.32 12.82
N ALA A 95 -24.62 14.89 11.56
CA ALA A 95 -25.35 13.68 11.17
C ALA A 95 -24.57 12.91 10.10
N VAL A 96 -24.68 11.59 10.11
CA VAL A 96 -24.18 10.71 9.05
C VAL A 96 -25.38 10.14 8.29
N THR A 97 -25.30 9.98 6.97
CA THR A 97 -26.42 9.45 6.17
C THR A 97 -25.98 8.35 5.20
N GLU A 98 -26.67 7.21 5.23
CA GLU A 98 -26.50 6.13 4.24
C GLU A 98 -27.01 6.55 2.85
N ARG A 99 -27.96 7.50 2.80
CA ARG A 99 -28.65 7.99 1.58
C ARG A 99 -27.70 8.64 0.59
N VAL A 100 -26.66 9.32 1.08
CA VAL A 100 -25.60 9.91 0.26
C VAL A 100 -24.33 9.13 0.56
N SER A 101 -24.12 8.04 -0.16
CA SER A 101 -22.97 7.16 0.02
C SER A 101 -22.24 6.88 -1.30
N TYR A 102 -20.94 6.56 -1.19
CA TYR A 102 -20.01 6.43 -2.30
C TYR A 102 -19.22 5.13 -2.20
N PHE A 103 -18.78 4.59 -3.35
CA PHE A 103 -17.89 3.43 -3.37
C PHE A 103 -16.43 3.77 -3.03
N SER A 104 -16.03 5.05 -3.06
CA SER A 104 -14.66 5.46 -2.77
C SER A 104 -14.54 6.91 -2.28
N PHE A 105 -13.57 7.16 -1.41
CA PHE A 105 -13.31 8.48 -0.83
C PHE A 105 -13.01 9.56 -1.89
N GLY A 106 -12.33 9.22 -2.99
CA GLY A 106 -12.12 10.16 -4.10
C GLY A 106 -13.43 10.66 -4.69
N SER A 107 -14.38 9.75 -4.92
CA SER A 107 -15.70 10.07 -5.45
C SER A 107 -16.50 10.98 -4.50
N ALA A 108 -16.41 10.73 -3.19
CA ALA A 108 -17.07 11.54 -2.17
C ALA A 108 -16.48 12.97 -2.10
N TYR A 109 -15.15 13.10 -1.99
CA TYR A 109 -14.50 14.42 -1.97
C TYR A 109 -14.68 15.18 -3.29
N MET A 110 -14.73 14.49 -4.44
CA MET A 110 -15.05 15.09 -5.73
C MET A 110 -16.45 15.72 -5.71
N GLY A 111 -17.46 15.03 -5.14
CA GLY A 111 -18.82 15.55 -5.00
C GLY A 111 -18.89 16.88 -4.24
N ILE A 112 -18.09 17.02 -3.19
CA ILE A 112 -17.96 18.27 -2.42
C ILE A 112 -17.26 19.37 -3.27
N TYR A 113 -16.21 18.99 -4.01
CA TYR A 113 -15.38 19.92 -4.80
C TYR A 113 -16.10 20.48 -6.03
N VAL A 114 -16.83 19.66 -6.78
CA VAL A 114 -17.62 20.12 -7.96
C VAL A 114 -18.84 20.97 -7.59
N HIS A 115 -19.13 21.09 -6.29
CA HIS A 115 -20.19 21.95 -5.76
C HIS A 115 -19.68 23.20 -5.04
N ASP A 116 -18.35 23.42 -4.99
CA ASP A 116 -17.73 24.58 -4.34
C ASP A 116 -18.16 24.70 -2.86
N LEU A 117 -18.09 23.58 -2.12
CA LEU A 117 -18.56 23.45 -0.73
C LEU A 117 -17.41 23.26 0.28
N PRO A 118 -17.59 23.66 1.56
CA PRO A 118 -16.61 23.41 2.61
C PRO A 118 -16.37 21.93 2.90
N VAL A 119 -15.10 21.56 3.00
CA VAL A 119 -14.67 20.17 3.21
C VAL A 119 -14.26 19.89 4.67
N PHE A 120 -14.72 18.76 5.21
CA PHE A 120 -14.27 18.19 6.47
C PHE A 120 -13.32 17.02 6.17
N VAL A 121 -12.07 17.15 6.60
CA VAL A 121 -11.04 16.10 6.49
C VAL A 121 -11.18 15.18 7.69
N THR A 122 -11.78 14.01 7.47
CA THR A 122 -12.03 12.99 8.51
C THR A 122 -10.79 12.16 8.78
N SER A 123 -10.66 11.68 10.02
CA SER A 123 -9.69 10.66 10.41
C SER A 123 -9.80 9.41 9.53
N ASP A 124 -11.02 8.96 9.30
CA ASP A 124 -11.40 7.88 8.39
C ASP A 124 -10.75 7.98 7.00
N SER A 125 -10.75 9.18 6.40
CA SER A 125 -10.14 9.39 5.08
C SER A 125 -8.64 9.12 5.06
N ILE A 126 -7.94 9.49 6.13
CA ILE A 126 -6.50 9.30 6.28
C ILE A 126 -6.17 7.83 6.57
N LEU A 127 -6.98 7.17 7.40
CA LEU A 127 -6.82 5.74 7.72
C LEU A 127 -7.15 4.85 6.52
N HIS A 128 -8.18 5.17 5.74
CA HIS A 128 -8.47 4.48 4.47
C HIS A 128 -7.35 4.70 3.45
N ALA A 129 -6.81 5.92 3.33
CA ALA A 129 -5.67 6.17 2.45
C ALA A 129 -4.41 5.36 2.84
N LEU A 130 -4.16 5.21 4.14
CA LEU A 130 -3.12 4.32 4.68
C LEU A 130 -3.41 2.83 4.36
N HIS A 131 -4.63 2.36 4.57
CA HIS A 131 -5.05 0.99 4.27
C HIS A 131 -4.88 0.64 2.78
N MET A 132 -5.41 1.47 1.90
CA MET A 132 -5.31 1.31 0.44
C MET A 132 -3.88 1.42 -0.08
N SER A 133 -3.06 2.18 0.62
CA SER A 133 -1.62 2.21 0.37
C SER A 133 -0.97 0.91 0.80
N TYR A 134 -1.30 0.37 1.97
CA TYR A 134 -0.74 -0.89 2.49
C TYR A 134 -1.10 -2.11 1.62
N ASP A 135 -2.35 -2.23 1.17
CA ASP A 135 -2.82 -3.25 0.21
C ASP A 135 -2.05 -3.17 -1.13
N ALA A 136 -2.03 -2.00 -1.75
CA ALA A 136 -1.39 -1.81 -3.04
C ALA A 136 0.16 -1.70 -2.97
N ILE A 137 0.70 -1.46 -1.78
CA ILE A 137 2.06 -1.83 -1.38
C ILE A 137 2.09 -3.36 -1.50
N LEU A 138 1.60 -4.12 -0.52
CA LEU A 138 1.79 -5.58 -0.41
C LEU A 138 1.63 -6.35 -1.75
N MET A 139 0.63 -6.01 -2.57
CA MET A 139 0.40 -6.62 -3.89
C MET A 139 1.44 -6.29 -4.97
N GLU A 140 1.93 -5.05 -5.01
CA GLU A 140 2.99 -4.65 -5.93
C GLU A 140 4.38 -5.07 -5.36
N ALA A 141 4.43 -5.55 -4.10
CA ALA A 141 5.49 -6.42 -3.54
C ALA A 141 5.43 -7.88 -4.01
N GLU A 142 4.63 -8.19 -5.03
CA GLU A 142 4.46 -9.57 -5.47
C GLU A 142 4.30 -9.71 -6.99
N TYR A 143 4.61 -8.70 -7.83
CA TYR A 143 4.43 -8.83 -9.29
C TYR A 143 5.70 -9.22 -10.08
N GLY A 144 6.15 -8.32 -10.96
CA GLY A 144 6.93 -8.56 -12.18
C GLY A 144 8.40 -8.86 -11.95
N LEU A 145 8.70 -9.56 -10.86
CA LEU A 145 10.02 -10.02 -10.49
C LEU A 145 10.01 -11.26 -9.58
N LEU A 146 8.95 -11.44 -8.74
CA LEU A 146 8.41 -12.70 -8.21
C LEU A 146 8.72 -13.82 -9.21
N VAL A 147 8.41 -13.54 -10.47
CA VAL A 147 8.50 -14.42 -11.65
C VAL A 147 9.92 -14.66 -12.21
N PRO A 148 10.62 -13.68 -12.81
CA PRO A 148 11.64 -13.97 -13.82
C PRO A 148 12.97 -14.40 -13.22
N ALA A 149 13.49 -13.68 -12.21
CA ALA A 149 14.73 -14.11 -11.57
C ALA A 149 14.49 -15.26 -10.55
N LEU A 150 13.23 -15.64 -10.29
CA LEU A 150 12.92 -16.92 -9.68
C LEU A 150 13.06 -18.04 -10.72
N GLN A 151 12.52 -17.86 -11.93
CA GLN A 151 12.73 -18.78 -13.05
C GLN A 151 14.23 -18.98 -13.32
N ASP A 152 15.02 -17.89 -13.41
CA ASP A 152 16.47 -17.95 -13.53
C ASP A 152 17.13 -18.66 -12.32
N GLY A 153 16.70 -18.35 -11.10
CA GLY A 153 17.25 -18.91 -9.87
C GLY A 153 17.02 -20.42 -9.72
N MET A 154 15.81 -20.89 -10.02
CA MET A 154 15.44 -22.31 -10.01
C MET A 154 16.07 -23.08 -11.19
N ALA A 155 16.30 -22.43 -12.33
CA ALA A 155 17.06 -22.99 -13.44
C ALA A 155 18.53 -23.22 -13.05
N ALA A 156 19.18 -22.23 -12.45
CA ALA A 156 20.55 -22.35 -11.93
C ALA A 156 20.64 -23.36 -10.76
N MET A 157 19.65 -23.41 -9.87
CA MET A 157 19.62 -24.32 -8.72
C MET A 157 19.58 -25.78 -9.19
N ARG A 158 18.85 -26.04 -10.28
CA ARG A 158 18.82 -27.36 -10.93
C ARG A 158 20.16 -27.74 -11.56
N ALA A 159 20.96 -26.78 -12.03
CA ALA A 159 22.28 -27.05 -12.57
C ALA A 159 23.27 -27.44 -11.45
N GLY A 160 23.26 -26.70 -10.32
CA GLY A 160 24.07 -27.04 -9.15
C GLY A 160 23.72 -28.39 -8.52
N PHE A 161 22.44 -28.77 -8.52
CA PHE A 161 21.96 -30.02 -7.94
C PHE A 161 22.69 -31.29 -8.45
N ALA A 162 23.07 -31.33 -9.73
CA ALA A 162 23.80 -32.48 -10.29
C ALA A 162 25.15 -32.71 -9.58
N ALA A 163 25.90 -31.64 -9.29
CA ALA A 163 27.16 -31.72 -8.56
C ALA A 163 26.97 -32.10 -7.08
N ALA A 164 25.81 -31.80 -6.49
CA ALA A 164 25.47 -32.28 -5.16
C ALA A 164 25.20 -33.79 -5.13
N VAL A 165 24.56 -34.35 -6.17
CA VAL A 165 24.38 -35.81 -6.29
C VAL A 165 25.73 -36.52 -6.42
N ASP A 166 26.61 -36.05 -7.33
CA ASP A 166 27.95 -36.63 -7.51
C ASP A 166 28.80 -36.57 -6.22
N ARG A 167 28.66 -35.50 -5.42
CA ARG A 167 29.41 -35.28 -4.17
C ARG A 167 29.10 -36.28 -3.05
N TYR A 168 27.90 -36.86 -3.02
CA TYR A 168 27.46 -37.78 -1.96
C TYR A 168 27.17 -39.20 -2.47
N ALA A 169 27.55 -39.52 -3.72
CA ALA A 169 27.34 -40.83 -4.32
C ALA A 169 28.11 -41.97 -3.61
N ASP A 170 29.05 -41.66 -2.71
CA ASP A 170 29.79 -42.59 -1.87
C ASP A 170 29.13 -42.90 -0.51
N GLU A 171 28.12 -42.13 -0.10
CA GLU A 171 27.34 -42.36 1.13
C GLU A 171 25.84 -42.57 0.79
N PRO A 172 25.40 -43.84 0.59
CA PRO A 172 24.03 -44.16 0.20
C PRO A 172 22.94 -43.64 1.15
N ARG A 173 23.25 -43.34 2.42
CA ARG A 173 22.30 -42.74 3.37
C ARG A 173 21.84 -41.34 2.93
N MET A 174 22.58 -40.64 2.07
CA MET A 174 22.22 -39.30 1.57
C MET A 174 21.16 -39.29 0.45
N ALA A 175 20.87 -40.43 -0.18
CA ALA A 175 19.98 -40.51 -1.33
C ALA A 175 18.53 -40.01 -1.09
N PRO A 176 17.87 -40.26 0.07
CA PRO A 176 16.51 -39.77 0.31
C PRO A 176 16.43 -38.23 0.32
N MET A 177 17.42 -37.57 0.94
CA MET A 177 17.48 -36.11 1.06
C MET A 177 17.74 -35.42 -0.27
N LEU A 178 18.57 -36.05 -1.12
CA LEU A 178 18.72 -35.63 -2.51
C LEU A 178 17.43 -35.80 -3.31
N GLY A 179 16.63 -36.85 -3.04
CA GLY A 179 15.30 -37.05 -3.62
C GLY A 179 14.28 -35.99 -3.20
N ASP A 180 14.30 -35.55 -1.94
CA ASP A 180 13.44 -34.47 -1.44
C ASP A 180 13.74 -33.14 -2.15
N LEU A 181 15.02 -32.85 -2.34
CA LEU A 181 15.51 -31.65 -3.02
C LEU A 181 15.24 -31.70 -4.53
N ASP A 182 15.36 -32.87 -5.16
CA ASP A 182 14.95 -33.15 -6.55
C ASP A 182 13.46 -32.82 -6.75
N LEU A 183 12.59 -33.28 -5.83
CA LEU A 183 11.15 -33.00 -5.84
C LEU A 183 10.84 -31.52 -5.64
N TYR A 184 11.46 -30.87 -4.65
CA TYR A 184 11.19 -29.47 -4.31
C TYR A 184 11.52 -28.52 -5.47
N ILE A 185 12.67 -28.74 -6.14
CA ILE A 185 13.08 -28.00 -7.33
C ILE A 185 12.15 -28.29 -8.51
N ALA A 186 11.76 -29.56 -8.71
CA ALA A 186 10.89 -29.95 -9.82
C ALA A 186 9.48 -29.35 -9.70
N VAL A 187 8.80 -29.48 -8.55
CA VAL A 187 7.44 -28.93 -8.38
C VAL A 187 7.43 -27.42 -8.59
N THR A 188 8.42 -26.71 -8.06
CA THR A 188 8.56 -25.25 -8.26
C THR A 188 8.53 -24.87 -9.75
N ARG A 189 9.36 -25.56 -10.56
CA ARG A 189 9.47 -25.29 -12.00
C ARG A 189 8.23 -25.72 -12.78
N ALA A 190 7.59 -26.82 -12.38
CA ALA A 190 6.31 -27.24 -12.93
C ALA A 190 5.22 -26.16 -12.73
N LEU A 191 5.15 -25.56 -11.54
CA LEU A 191 4.19 -24.50 -11.24
C LEU A 191 4.50 -23.19 -11.97
N LEU A 192 5.76 -22.88 -12.27
CA LEU A 192 6.15 -21.77 -13.16
C LEU A 192 5.73 -22.00 -14.63
N GLY A 193 5.29 -23.22 -14.99
CA GLY A 193 4.84 -23.60 -16.33
C GLY A 193 5.88 -24.32 -17.17
N GLU A 194 6.91 -24.89 -16.56
CA GLU A 194 7.88 -25.76 -17.22
C GLU A 194 7.47 -27.24 -17.12
N GLU A 195 8.06 -28.12 -17.92
CA GLU A 195 7.95 -29.57 -17.74
C GLU A 195 9.32 -30.11 -17.28
N PRO A 196 9.56 -30.24 -15.96
CA PRO A 196 10.86 -30.60 -15.41
C PRO A 196 11.15 -32.09 -15.55
N THR A 197 12.43 -32.45 -15.68
CA THR A 197 12.92 -33.82 -15.57
C THR A 197 13.62 -34.02 -14.22
N PRO A 198 12.96 -34.64 -13.22
CA PRO A 198 13.60 -35.18 -12.04
C PRO A 198 14.81 -36.08 -12.32
N HIS A 199 15.58 -36.37 -11.28
CA HIS A 199 16.79 -37.20 -11.34
C HIS A 199 16.53 -38.62 -10.83
N PHE A 200 15.67 -38.77 -9.81
CA PHE A 200 15.30 -40.05 -9.25
C PHE A 200 13.92 -40.50 -9.76
N ASP A 201 13.79 -41.77 -10.18
CA ASP A 201 12.55 -42.33 -10.73
C ASP A 201 11.32 -42.14 -9.80
N GLY A 202 11.53 -42.24 -8.49
CA GLY A 202 10.49 -42.03 -7.48
C GLY A 202 9.89 -40.62 -7.51
N THR A 203 10.73 -39.60 -7.76
CA THR A 203 10.33 -38.18 -7.81
C THR A 203 9.27 -37.92 -8.88
N HIS A 204 9.32 -38.61 -10.03
CA HIS A 204 8.35 -38.44 -11.12
C HIS A 204 6.92 -38.78 -10.69
N THR A 205 6.75 -39.81 -9.87
CA THR A 205 5.43 -40.25 -9.38
C THR A 205 4.86 -39.22 -8.40
N THR A 206 5.67 -38.76 -7.45
CA THR A 206 5.25 -37.77 -6.46
C THR A 206 4.96 -36.41 -7.08
N LEU A 207 5.77 -35.95 -8.04
CA LEU A 207 5.54 -34.72 -8.81
C LEU A 207 4.17 -34.73 -9.52
N ALA A 208 3.82 -35.85 -10.17
CA ALA A 208 2.52 -35.99 -10.84
C ALA A 208 1.35 -35.94 -9.85
N SER A 209 1.50 -36.55 -8.67
CA SER A 209 0.50 -36.49 -7.59
C SER A 209 0.33 -35.08 -7.03
N VAL A 210 1.43 -34.33 -6.83
CA VAL A 210 1.40 -32.93 -6.36
C VAL A 210 0.74 -32.02 -7.38
N ARG A 211 1.03 -32.17 -8.68
CA ARG A 211 0.33 -31.42 -9.75
C ARG A 211 -1.18 -31.67 -9.73
N ALA A 212 -1.59 -32.93 -9.65
CA ALA A 212 -3.01 -33.28 -9.58
C ALA A 212 -3.71 -32.68 -8.34
N ALA A 213 -3.00 -32.58 -7.21
CA ALA A 213 -3.51 -31.97 -5.99
C ALA A 213 -3.67 -30.44 -6.11
N VAL A 214 -2.69 -29.75 -6.73
CA VAL A 214 -2.77 -28.33 -7.07
C VAL A 214 -3.93 -28.03 -8.03
N GLU A 215 -4.14 -28.89 -9.03
CA GLU A 215 -5.26 -28.76 -9.98
C GLU A 215 -6.62 -29.08 -9.31
N ALA A 216 -6.66 -29.96 -8.30
CA ALA A 216 -7.86 -30.32 -7.54
C ALA A 216 -8.24 -29.33 -6.41
N GLN A 217 -7.31 -28.46 -5.98
CA GLN A 217 -7.56 -27.36 -5.03
C GLN A 217 -8.18 -27.78 -3.68
N GLY A 218 -7.79 -28.95 -3.17
CA GLY A 218 -8.29 -29.50 -1.90
C GLY A 218 -7.17 -30.06 -1.01
N ALA A 219 -7.51 -30.46 0.21
CA ALA A 219 -6.57 -31.15 1.10
C ALA A 219 -6.48 -32.64 0.76
N ILE A 220 -5.25 -33.17 0.77
CA ILE A 220 -4.96 -34.60 0.59
C ILE A 220 -3.97 -35.11 1.63
N GLU A 221 -4.02 -36.40 1.94
CA GLU A 221 -2.94 -37.08 2.65
C GLU A 221 -1.81 -37.42 1.66
N ALA A 222 -0.60 -36.96 1.95
CA ALA A 222 0.57 -37.21 1.12
C ALA A 222 1.84 -37.40 1.97
N PRO A 223 2.70 -38.41 1.67
CA PRO A 223 4.03 -38.53 2.28
C PRO A 223 5.00 -37.50 1.67
N LEU A 224 4.67 -36.22 1.84
CA LEU A 224 5.45 -35.09 1.35
C LEU A 224 6.56 -34.75 2.35
N PHE A 225 7.74 -35.30 2.07
CA PHE A 225 8.99 -35.21 2.84
C PHE A 225 9.01 -35.95 4.19
N CYS A 226 7.95 -36.70 4.52
CA CYS A 226 7.88 -37.60 5.67
C CYS A 226 7.64 -39.06 5.23
N ALA A 227 7.97 -40.03 6.09
CA ALA A 227 7.69 -41.45 5.90
C ALA A 227 6.20 -41.79 6.06
N GLU A 228 5.51 -41.16 7.01
CA GLU A 228 4.06 -41.25 7.14
C GLU A 228 3.35 -40.13 6.34
N PRO A 229 2.13 -40.37 5.81
CA PRO A 229 1.36 -39.33 5.13
C PRO A 229 0.98 -38.18 6.08
N ARG A 230 1.09 -36.95 5.60
CA ARG A 230 0.59 -35.74 6.28
C ARG A 230 -0.47 -35.03 5.44
N THR A 231 -1.41 -34.36 6.10
CA THR A 231 -2.41 -33.54 5.43
C THR A 231 -1.76 -32.32 4.77
N VAL A 232 -1.85 -32.19 3.45
CA VAL A 232 -1.39 -31.02 2.71
C VAL A 232 -2.59 -30.37 2.01
N ASP A 233 -2.97 -29.18 2.49
CA ASP A 233 -4.03 -28.37 1.91
C ASP A 233 -3.54 -27.68 0.62
N PHE A 234 -4.01 -28.13 -0.56
CA PHE A 234 -3.72 -27.48 -1.83
C PHE A 234 -4.75 -26.42 -2.26
N SER A 235 -5.79 -26.13 -1.46
CA SER A 235 -6.73 -25.04 -1.76
C SER A 235 -6.07 -23.65 -1.74
N GLN A 236 -4.89 -23.52 -1.12
CA GLN A 236 -4.10 -22.28 -1.16
C GLN A 236 -3.49 -21.99 -2.54
N PHE A 237 -3.45 -22.97 -3.45
CA PHE A 237 -3.02 -22.79 -4.83
C PHE A 237 -4.15 -22.30 -5.76
N THR A 238 -5.34 -22.03 -5.20
CA THR A 238 -6.44 -21.37 -5.92
C THR A 238 -6.08 -19.93 -6.25
N VAL A 239 -5.81 -19.68 -7.53
CA VAL A 239 -5.48 -18.35 -8.07
C VAL A 239 -6.61 -17.36 -7.76
N ARG A 240 -6.30 -16.29 -7.03
CA ARG A 240 -7.28 -15.34 -6.47
C ARG A 240 -6.80 -13.88 -6.58
N GLY A 241 -7.69 -12.92 -6.36
CA GLY A 241 -7.36 -11.49 -6.49
C GLY A 241 -6.88 -11.11 -7.89
N HIS A 242 -5.89 -10.21 -8.00
CA HIS A 242 -5.37 -9.75 -9.29
C HIS A 242 -4.67 -10.85 -10.10
N TYR A 243 -4.24 -11.94 -9.46
CA TYR A 243 -3.55 -13.06 -10.10
C TYR A 243 -4.42 -13.80 -11.12
N THR A 244 -5.75 -13.73 -10.96
CA THR A 244 -6.75 -14.24 -11.91
C THR A 244 -6.71 -13.59 -13.30
N ARG A 245 -6.01 -12.46 -13.45
CA ARG A 245 -6.03 -11.64 -14.67
C ARG A 245 -5.10 -12.12 -15.77
N SER A 246 -4.21 -13.09 -15.51
CA SER A 246 -3.46 -13.81 -16.56
C SER A 246 -2.93 -15.14 -16.07
N ASP A 247 -2.86 -16.16 -16.92
CA ASP A 247 -2.35 -17.48 -16.55
C ASP A 247 -0.86 -17.45 -16.16
N VAL A 248 -0.10 -16.48 -16.70
CA VAL A 248 1.28 -16.22 -16.25
C VAL A 248 1.26 -15.87 -14.78
N LEU A 249 0.41 -14.92 -14.37
CA LEU A 249 0.23 -14.55 -12.96
C LEU A 249 -0.34 -15.67 -12.10
N GLY A 250 -1.26 -16.49 -12.62
CA GLY A 250 -1.82 -17.62 -11.89
C GLY A 250 -0.78 -18.70 -11.59
N ARG A 251 -0.05 -19.17 -12.60
CA ARG A 251 1.06 -20.11 -12.46
C ARG A 251 2.14 -19.59 -11.52
N TYR A 252 2.52 -18.34 -11.72
CA TYR A 252 3.52 -17.68 -10.92
C TYR A 252 3.08 -17.50 -9.45
N PHE A 253 1.81 -17.10 -9.20
CA PHE A 253 1.20 -17.13 -7.87
C PHE A 253 1.28 -18.53 -7.27
N GLN A 254 0.97 -19.57 -8.03
CA GLN A 254 1.07 -20.97 -7.57
C GLN A 254 2.51 -21.39 -7.25
N ALA A 255 3.49 -20.99 -8.06
CA ALA A 255 4.90 -21.26 -7.80
C ALA A 255 5.43 -20.52 -6.57
N MET A 256 4.99 -19.28 -6.35
CA MET A 256 5.37 -18.51 -5.18
C MET A 256 4.52 -18.80 -3.95
N MET A 257 3.35 -19.39 -4.11
CA MET A 257 2.66 -20.11 -3.04
C MET A 257 3.42 -21.39 -2.67
N TRP A 258 4.01 -22.13 -3.63
CA TRP A 258 4.88 -23.28 -3.31
C TRP A 258 6.10 -22.85 -2.48
N LEU A 259 6.91 -21.91 -3.00
CA LEU A 259 8.13 -21.41 -2.35
C LEU A 259 7.85 -20.56 -1.10
N GLY A 260 6.68 -19.93 -1.02
CA GLY A 260 6.20 -19.16 0.12
C GLY A 260 5.48 -20.02 1.17
N ARG A 261 5.27 -21.32 0.93
CA ARG A 261 4.54 -22.21 1.84
C ARG A 261 5.32 -23.46 2.19
N GLU A 262 5.65 -24.27 1.21
CA GLU A 262 6.37 -25.53 1.39
C GLU A 262 7.86 -25.29 1.63
N GLY A 263 8.43 -26.11 2.49
CA GLY A 263 9.84 -26.06 2.89
C GLY A 263 10.14 -27.22 3.85
N PHE A 264 11.40 -27.35 4.23
CA PHE A 264 11.88 -28.47 5.05
C PHE A 264 11.92 -28.12 6.54
N TYR A 265 11.58 -29.09 7.40
CA TYR A 265 11.74 -28.98 8.84
C TYR A 265 13.22 -28.97 9.26
N LEU A 266 13.55 -28.11 10.23
CA LEU A 266 14.84 -28.14 10.96
C LEU A 266 14.71 -28.69 12.39
N ASP A 267 13.49 -28.70 12.90
CA ASP A 267 13.07 -29.00 14.28
C ASP A 267 11.58 -29.40 14.21
N GLY A 268 11.19 -30.46 14.92
CA GLY A 268 9.85 -31.03 14.89
C GLY A 268 8.82 -30.32 15.77
N GLY A 269 9.29 -29.59 16.79
CA GLY A 269 8.41 -29.01 17.83
C GLY A 269 7.88 -30.05 18.83
N ASP A 270 7.06 -29.57 19.78
CA ASP A 270 6.72 -30.30 21.01
C ASP A 270 5.29 -30.91 21.00
N GLY A 271 4.71 -31.16 19.83
CA GLY A 271 3.32 -31.65 19.68
C GLY A 271 3.19 -33.15 19.39
N ASP A 272 2.02 -33.73 19.66
CA ASP A 272 1.72 -35.15 19.36
C ASP A 272 1.80 -35.48 17.85
N ASP A 273 1.51 -34.49 16.99
CA ASP A 273 1.63 -34.59 15.53
C ASP A 273 3.07 -34.30 15.02
N ALA A 274 4.07 -34.24 15.90
CA ALA A 274 5.46 -33.98 15.50
C ALA A 274 6.01 -35.09 14.57
N PRO A 275 6.70 -34.74 13.48
CA PRO A 275 7.31 -35.75 12.61
C PRO A 275 8.35 -36.59 13.38
N PRO A 276 8.53 -37.87 13.05
CA PRO A 276 9.59 -38.70 13.64
C PRO A 276 10.96 -38.02 13.52
N ASP A 277 11.81 -38.12 14.55
CA ASP A 277 13.13 -37.46 14.56
C ASP A 277 14.00 -37.84 13.35
N GLU A 278 13.87 -39.05 12.81
CA GLU A 278 14.52 -39.46 11.56
C GLU A 278 14.05 -38.67 10.33
N ASP A 279 12.77 -38.31 10.23
CA ASP A 279 12.23 -37.45 9.17
C ASP A 279 12.61 -35.97 9.39
N VAL A 280 12.61 -35.49 10.64
CA VAL A 280 13.10 -34.13 10.97
C VAL A 280 14.58 -34.00 10.59
N ARG A 281 15.40 -34.98 10.94
CA ARG A 281 16.84 -35.08 10.61
C ARG A 281 17.08 -35.16 9.11
N ARG A 282 16.32 -35.98 8.39
CA ARG A 282 16.31 -36.06 6.92
C ARG A 282 16.02 -34.69 6.31
N GLN A 283 14.94 -34.03 6.74
CA GLN A 283 14.56 -32.71 6.23
C GLN A 283 15.57 -31.61 6.61
N ALA A 284 16.19 -31.67 7.78
CA ALA A 284 17.24 -30.73 8.18
C ALA A 284 18.47 -30.82 7.27
N ILE A 285 18.83 -32.04 6.86
CA ILE A 285 19.88 -32.28 5.85
C ILE A 285 19.43 -31.75 4.46
N SER A 286 18.19 -32.03 4.04
CA SER A 286 17.61 -31.48 2.79
C SER A 286 17.60 -29.94 2.77
N ALA A 287 17.34 -29.29 3.91
CA ALA A 287 17.41 -27.85 4.07
C ALA A 287 18.85 -27.32 3.96
N CYS A 288 19.82 -28.01 4.56
CA CYS A 288 21.25 -27.66 4.42
C CYS A 288 21.71 -27.75 2.96
N LEU A 289 21.28 -28.80 2.24
CA LEU A 289 21.57 -28.98 0.81
C LEU A 289 20.89 -27.92 -0.06
N LEU A 290 19.61 -27.60 0.20
CA LEU A 290 18.90 -26.50 -0.48
C LEU A 290 19.60 -25.16 -0.25
N SER A 291 20.04 -24.90 0.98
CA SER A 291 20.75 -23.67 1.35
C SER A 291 22.13 -23.57 0.70
N ASP A 292 22.87 -24.67 0.56
CA ASP A 292 24.16 -24.66 -0.13
C ASP A 292 23.98 -24.39 -1.64
N LEU A 293 22.99 -25.02 -2.30
CA LEU A 293 22.66 -24.73 -3.70
C LEU A 293 22.12 -23.30 -3.92
N ALA A 294 21.36 -22.76 -2.97
CA ALA A 294 20.83 -21.40 -3.05
C ALA A 294 21.91 -20.30 -2.94
N MET A 295 23.12 -20.66 -2.50
CA MET A 295 24.27 -19.77 -2.40
C MET A 295 25.23 -19.86 -3.60
N GLU A 296 25.00 -20.78 -4.55
CA GLU A 296 25.81 -20.89 -5.78
C GLU A 296 25.60 -19.67 -6.71
N PRO A 297 26.62 -19.22 -7.47
CA PRO A 297 26.48 -18.15 -8.45
C PRO A 297 25.39 -18.43 -9.48
N GLY A 298 24.74 -17.38 -10.00
CA GLY A 298 23.55 -17.53 -10.83
C GLY A 298 22.30 -17.79 -10.00
N THR A 299 22.27 -18.81 -9.14
CA THR A 299 21.13 -19.01 -8.21
C THR A 299 21.06 -17.89 -7.20
N ARG A 300 22.16 -17.59 -6.51
CA ARG A 300 22.21 -16.47 -5.57
C ARG A 300 22.09 -15.13 -6.29
N ASP A 301 22.66 -14.96 -7.49
CA ASP A 301 22.48 -13.74 -8.29
C ASP A 301 21.03 -13.51 -8.74
N ALA A 302 20.27 -14.58 -8.93
CA ALA A 302 18.89 -14.52 -9.38
C ALA A 302 17.94 -14.42 -8.20
N ILE A 303 18.18 -15.15 -7.10
CA ILE A 303 17.57 -14.86 -5.79
C ILE A 303 17.85 -13.41 -5.42
N ASP A 304 19.10 -12.92 -5.38
CA ASP A 304 19.45 -11.52 -5.06
C ASP A 304 19.03 -10.49 -6.12
N ARG A 305 18.50 -10.91 -7.27
CA ARG A 305 17.91 -10.02 -8.28
C ARG A 305 16.40 -10.07 -8.26
N VAL A 306 15.79 -11.14 -7.77
CA VAL A 306 14.46 -11.02 -7.22
C VAL A 306 14.52 -10.30 -5.89
N GLU A 307 15.40 -10.55 -4.93
CA GLU A 307 15.61 -9.64 -3.81
C GLU A 307 15.88 -8.26 -4.35
N GLY A 308 16.92 -7.99 -5.15
CA GLY A 308 17.31 -6.63 -5.53
C GLY A 308 16.35 -5.86 -6.44
N VAL A 309 15.70 -6.50 -7.43
CA VAL A 309 14.73 -5.84 -8.33
C VAL A 309 13.30 -6.11 -7.91
N LEU A 310 13.01 -7.23 -7.27
CA LEU A 310 11.88 -7.26 -6.34
C LEU A 310 12.21 -6.46 -5.04
N ASP A 311 13.32 -5.75 -5.01
CA ASP A 311 13.58 -4.66 -4.10
C ASP A 311 13.63 -3.35 -4.90
N LEU A 312 12.88 -3.25 -6.02
CA LEU A 312 12.78 -2.07 -6.91
C LEU A 312 11.26 -1.55 -7.20
N MET A 313 10.08 -1.90 -6.55
CA MET A 313 8.69 -1.18 -6.34
C MET A 313 8.14 -0.96 -4.89
N VAL A 314 7.88 -1.96 -4.03
CA VAL A 314 7.15 -1.85 -2.75
C VAL A 314 7.87 -2.17 -1.44
N GLY A 315 8.68 -3.22 -1.33
CA GLY A 315 9.33 -3.53 -0.06
C GLY A 315 10.32 -4.70 -0.04
N ALA A 316 11.43 -4.48 0.65
CA ALA A 316 12.43 -5.47 1.09
C ALA A 316 12.06 -6.23 2.38
N ARG A 317 13.07 -6.84 3.03
CA ARG A 317 12.91 -7.79 4.14
C ARG A 317 13.67 -7.48 5.41
N ARG A 318 13.24 -8.18 6.45
CA ARG A 318 13.75 -8.04 7.81
C ARG A 318 14.73 -9.15 8.26
N THR A 319 14.72 -10.34 7.64
CA THR A 319 15.62 -11.46 7.96
C THR A 319 15.91 -12.30 6.71
N ASP A 320 17.18 -12.64 6.44
CA ASP A 320 17.60 -13.58 5.39
C ASP A 320 17.56 -15.03 5.95
N PRO A 321 16.71 -15.94 5.41
CA PRO A 321 16.63 -17.32 5.90
C PRO A 321 17.89 -18.15 5.63
N PHE A 322 18.63 -17.84 4.56
CA PHE A 322 19.93 -18.47 4.25
C PHE A 322 20.99 -18.08 5.29
N ALA A 323 20.87 -16.92 5.92
CA ALA A 323 21.79 -16.49 6.99
C ALA A 323 21.56 -17.25 8.31
N MET A 324 20.31 -17.60 8.64
CA MET A 324 19.96 -18.33 9.87
C MET A 324 20.59 -19.73 9.90
N LEU A 325 20.38 -20.53 8.85
CA LEU A 325 20.83 -21.92 8.82
C LEU A 325 22.37 -22.07 8.84
N ARG A 326 23.09 -21.08 8.30
CA ARG A 326 24.55 -20.99 8.41
C ARG A 326 25.05 -20.76 9.84
N ALA A 327 24.26 -20.08 10.69
CA ALA A 327 24.63 -19.85 12.10
C ALA A 327 24.48 -21.14 12.92
N VAL A 328 23.36 -21.85 12.77
CA VAL A 328 23.08 -23.14 13.42
C VAL A 328 24.15 -24.17 13.09
N ARG A 329 24.45 -24.38 11.80
CA ARG A 329 25.51 -25.29 11.33
C ARG A 329 26.85 -25.03 12.04
N ARG A 330 27.24 -23.76 12.16
CA ARG A 330 28.50 -23.35 12.79
C ARG A 330 28.51 -23.59 14.32
N GLU A 331 27.39 -23.36 15.00
CA GLU A 331 27.22 -23.62 16.44
C GLU A 331 27.36 -25.13 16.75
N ALA A 332 26.77 -25.97 15.91
CA ALA A 332 26.83 -27.43 15.99
C ALA A 332 28.15 -28.05 15.49
N GLY A 333 29.06 -27.24 14.91
CA GLY A 333 30.31 -27.73 14.31
C GLY A 333 30.18 -28.39 12.92
N VAL A 334 28.99 -28.32 12.31
CA VAL A 334 28.64 -28.99 11.05
C VAL A 334 29.12 -28.19 9.84
N ALA A 335 30.16 -28.69 9.17
CA ALA A 335 30.66 -28.15 7.91
C ALA A 335 29.96 -28.79 6.70
N ASP A 336 29.84 -30.11 6.70
CA ASP A 336 29.30 -30.92 5.60
C ASP A 336 27.94 -31.53 6.01
N PRO A 337 26.86 -31.39 5.22
CA PRO A 337 25.53 -31.90 5.60
C PRO A 337 25.48 -33.39 5.95
N ARG A 338 26.43 -34.21 5.47
CA ARG A 338 26.50 -35.64 5.83
C ARG A 338 26.92 -35.87 7.29
N GLU A 339 27.53 -34.90 7.95
CA GLU A 339 27.98 -35.01 9.35
C GLU A 339 26.79 -35.15 10.31
N LEU A 340 25.60 -34.66 9.92
CA LEU A 340 24.33 -34.86 10.63
C LEU A 340 23.85 -36.32 10.63
N LEU A 341 24.49 -37.23 9.88
CA LEU A 341 24.24 -38.67 9.92
C LEU A 341 24.89 -39.38 11.13
N ASP A 342 25.68 -38.65 11.93
CA ASP A 342 26.15 -39.03 13.27
C ASP A 342 25.18 -38.50 14.35
N ASP A 343 24.98 -39.27 15.43
CA ASP A 343 23.93 -39.04 16.41
C ASP A 343 24.30 -37.96 17.45
N ASP A 344 25.57 -37.88 17.86
CA ASP A 344 26.05 -36.83 18.77
C ASP A 344 26.05 -35.47 18.04
N VAL A 345 26.40 -35.47 16.74
CA VAL A 345 26.35 -34.28 15.87
C VAL A 345 24.91 -33.85 15.60
N TRP A 346 23.98 -34.79 15.39
CA TRP A 346 22.56 -34.47 15.26
C TRP A 346 21.98 -33.87 16.54
N ALA A 347 22.29 -34.44 17.71
CA ALA A 347 21.86 -33.89 18.99
C ALA A 347 22.39 -32.46 19.22
N ALA A 348 23.64 -32.18 18.84
CA ALA A 348 24.21 -30.83 18.87
C ALA A 348 23.51 -29.87 17.89
N PHE A 349 23.17 -30.32 16.68
CA PHE A 349 22.47 -29.51 15.67
C PHE A 349 21.01 -29.23 16.04
N SER A 350 20.28 -30.22 16.53
CA SER A 350 18.91 -30.05 17.03
C SER A 350 18.90 -29.02 18.17
N LYS A 351 19.81 -29.14 19.15
CA LYS A 351 19.95 -28.14 20.22
C LYS A 351 20.35 -26.75 19.70
N ALA A 352 21.27 -26.66 18.75
CA ALA A 352 21.65 -25.38 18.14
C ALA A 352 20.48 -24.73 17.36
N THR A 353 19.63 -25.54 16.73
CA THR A 353 18.40 -25.07 16.07
C THR A 353 17.41 -24.57 17.11
N TRP A 354 17.19 -25.34 18.18
CA TRP A 354 16.32 -24.99 19.30
C TRP A 354 16.65 -23.61 19.88
N ASP A 355 17.93 -23.40 20.22
CA ASP A 355 18.45 -22.16 20.82
C ASP A 355 18.38 -20.97 19.83
N ALA A 356 18.60 -21.19 18.53
CA ALA A 356 18.68 -20.12 17.54
C ALA A 356 17.31 -19.58 17.07
N THR A 357 16.26 -20.40 17.13
CA THR A 357 14.91 -20.01 16.72
C THR A 357 14.00 -19.57 17.87
N GLU A 358 14.47 -19.72 19.11
CA GLU A 358 13.77 -19.31 20.33
C GLU A 358 13.26 -17.85 20.25
N GLY A 359 11.94 -17.70 20.18
CA GLY A 359 11.26 -16.40 20.14
C GLY A 359 11.15 -15.70 18.78
N GLN A 360 11.69 -16.24 17.67
CA GLN A 360 11.54 -15.61 16.34
C GLN A 360 10.15 -15.84 15.71
N TYR A 361 9.57 -17.03 15.91
CA TYR A 361 8.32 -17.44 15.26
C TYR A 361 7.07 -17.10 16.08
N ARG A 362 6.69 -15.80 16.08
CA ARG A 362 5.44 -15.31 16.69
C ARG A 362 4.26 -15.12 15.74
N ILE A 363 4.42 -15.48 14.46
CA ILE A 363 3.34 -15.47 13.48
C ILE A 363 3.41 -16.79 12.69
N LEU A 364 2.44 -17.68 12.96
CA LEU A 364 2.25 -18.91 12.19
C LEU A 364 1.89 -18.56 10.74
N THR A 365 2.54 -19.23 9.78
CA THR A 365 2.22 -19.10 8.34
C THR A 365 1.52 -20.34 7.78
N GLN A 366 1.28 -21.36 8.62
CA GLN A 366 0.65 -22.64 8.30
C GLN A 366 -0.17 -23.15 9.52
N ILE A 367 -0.96 -24.21 9.32
CA ILE A 367 -1.87 -24.77 10.35
C ILE A 367 -1.16 -25.90 11.12
N THR A 368 -1.41 -26.01 12.42
CA THR A 368 -0.90 -27.10 13.29
C THR A 368 -1.86 -27.32 14.47
N THR A 369 -1.94 -28.54 14.98
CA THR A 369 -2.75 -28.97 16.15
C THR A 369 -1.92 -28.97 17.44
N ALA A 370 -2.58 -29.01 18.61
CA ALA A 370 -1.95 -28.93 19.94
C ALA A 370 -2.27 -30.18 20.78
N ALA A 371 -1.32 -30.60 21.63
CA ALA A 371 -1.33 -31.90 22.32
C ALA A 371 -2.15 -31.96 23.62
N ASP A 372 -2.15 -30.90 24.44
CA ASP A 372 -2.93 -30.83 25.69
C ASP A 372 -3.58 -29.44 25.83
N GLU A 373 -4.78 -29.41 26.41
CA GLU A 373 -5.60 -28.22 26.62
C GLU A 373 -5.07 -27.30 27.77
N ASN A 374 -3.98 -27.68 28.45
CA ASN A 374 -3.54 -27.06 29.71
C ASN A 374 -2.09 -26.51 29.73
N GLU A 375 -1.31 -26.64 28.66
CA GLU A 375 -0.03 -25.91 28.53
C GLU A 375 -0.19 -24.61 27.73
N ALA A 376 0.70 -23.63 27.95
CA ALA A 376 0.43 -22.22 27.63
C ALA A 376 0.87 -21.74 26.24
N GLU A 377 1.89 -22.35 25.63
CA GLU A 377 2.41 -22.04 24.28
C GLU A 377 2.99 -23.34 23.66
N THR A 378 2.31 -23.97 22.69
CA THR A 378 2.85 -25.12 21.94
C THR A 378 3.82 -24.63 20.86
N ARG A 379 5.07 -25.13 20.85
CA ARG A 379 6.09 -24.78 19.86
C ARG A 379 5.83 -25.51 18.53
N GLY A 380 5.57 -24.75 17.47
CA GLY A 380 5.48 -25.28 16.10
C GLY A 380 6.85 -25.43 15.42
N PRO A 381 6.96 -26.28 14.37
CA PRO A 381 8.22 -26.61 13.69
C PRO A 381 8.80 -25.48 12.79
N THR A 382 10.10 -25.57 12.49
CA THR A 382 10.93 -24.50 11.84
C THR A 382 11.15 -24.70 10.31
N THR A 383 11.01 -23.66 9.44
CA THR A 383 11.08 -23.71 7.92
C THR A 383 11.62 -22.39 7.20
N PHE A 384 11.64 -22.22 5.84
CA PHE A 384 12.63 -21.39 5.00
C PHE A 384 12.16 -20.80 3.56
N LYS A 385 12.18 -19.43 3.19
CA LYS A 385 11.32 -18.65 2.10
C LYS A 385 11.76 -17.23 1.33
N MET A 386 10.89 -16.19 0.86
CA MET A 386 10.94 -15.12 -0.35
C MET A 386 10.50 -13.46 -0.42
N LEU A 387 10.01 -12.68 -1.54
CA LEU A 387 10.45 -11.36 -2.42
C LEU A 387 9.60 -9.86 -2.72
N GLY A 388 9.85 -8.70 -3.59
CA GLY A 388 9.02 -7.32 -4.02
C GLY A 388 8.92 -5.93 -5.16
N GLN A 389 9.35 -5.51 -6.50
CA GLN A 389 8.86 -4.38 -7.60
C GLN A 389 9.66 -3.53 -8.92
N ARG A 390 9.71 -2.29 -9.74
CA ARG A 390 9.16 -0.87 -10.41
C ARG A 390 9.74 -0.17 -11.81
N GLU A 391 9.76 1.22 -12.08
CA GLU A 391 9.61 2.19 -13.33
C GLU A 391 10.41 3.65 -13.52
N VAL A 392 10.06 4.76 -14.36
CA VAL A 392 10.87 5.95 -15.04
C VAL A 392 10.58 7.59 -15.06
N LEU A 393 10.41 8.43 -16.19
CA LEU A 393 11.02 9.88 -16.49
C LEU A 393 10.34 11.35 -16.90
N ASP A 394 10.45 12.04 -18.12
CA ASP A 394 10.82 13.54 -18.54
C ASP A 394 9.94 14.93 -18.78
N ALA A 395 9.92 15.69 -19.97
CA ALA A 395 9.02 16.83 -20.53
C ALA A 395 9.23 18.44 -20.71
N ASN A 396 10.40 19.12 -20.71
CA ASN A 396 10.50 20.59 -20.34
C ASN A 396 9.99 21.80 -21.25
N VAL A 397 10.55 22.09 -22.45
CA VAL A 397 10.54 23.45 -23.07
C VAL A 397 9.15 24.05 -23.39
N LEU A 398 8.25 23.28 -24.01
CA LEU A 398 6.96 23.78 -24.52
C LEU A 398 6.01 24.28 -23.41
N GLY A 399 6.23 23.86 -22.16
CA GLY A 399 5.51 24.39 -20.98
C GLY A 399 5.87 25.84 -20.62
N SER A 400 6.93 26.42 -21.21
CA SER A 400 7.49 27.72 -20.79
C SER A 400 6.85 28.96 -21.43
N VAL A 401 6.00 28.81 -22.47
CA VAL A 401 5.42 29.92 -23.26
C VAL A 401 3.88 29.93 -23.30
N VAL A 402 3.24 29.33 -22.29
CA VAL A 402 1.78 29.17 -22.15
C VAL A 402 1.27 29.76 -20.83
N PHE A 403 -0.05 29.73 -20.62
CA PHE A 403 -0.82 30.33 -19.51
C PHE A 403 -0.18 30.25 -18.11
N ASP A 404 0.45 29.13 -17.75
CA ASP A 404 1.13 28.99 -16.45
C ASP A 404 2.34 29.94 -16.30
N ARG A 405 3.07 30.26 -17.37
CA ARG A 405 4.35 30.97 -17.28
C ARG A 405 4.32 32.43 -17.71
N ILE A 406 3.25 32.88 -18.38
CA ILE A 406 3.11 34.27 -18.84
C ILE A 406 2.35 35.12 -17.80
N ALA A 407 2.96 36.22 -17.37
CA ALA A 407 2.33 37.22 -16.51
C ALA A 407 2.62 38.65 -16.98
N HIS A 408 1.62 39.53 -16.86
CA HIS A 408 1.70 40.95 -17.20
C HIS A 408 0.96 41.78 -16.16
N ALA A 409 1.55 42.89 -15.70
CA ALA A 409 1.00 43.77 -14.66
C ALA A 409 0.46 43.02 -13.41
N GLY A 410 1.18 41.98 -12.97
CA GLY A 410 0.82 41.15 -11.81
C GLY A 410 -0.30 40.12 -12.04
N ARG A 411 -0.78 39.92 -13.28
CA ARG A 411 -1.84 38.97 -13.63
C ARG A 411 -1.37 37.96 -14.69
N LYS A 412 -1.80 36.70 -14.59
CA LYS A 412 -1.55 35.67 -15.61
C LYS A 412 -2.28 36.03 -16.91
N VAL A 413 -1.72 35.66 -18.06
CA VAL A 413 -2.30 35.95 -19.38
C VAL A 413 -2.72 34.66 -20.07
N GLN A 414 -4.00 34.56 -20.47
CA GLN A 414 -4.62 33.33 -21.01
C GLN A 414 -4.19 32.99 -22.45
N ARG A 415 -2.90 32.66 -22.64
CA ARG A 415 -2.37 32.03 -23.85
C ARG A 415 -2.37 30.51 -23.67
N MET A 416 -3.49 29.89 -24.02
CA MET A 416 -3.76 28.46 -23.74
C MET A 416 -3.06 27.48 -24.70
N ARG A 417 -2.28 27.97 -25.68
CA ARG A 417 -1.63 27.17 -26.74
C ARG A 417 -0.40 27.92 -27.25
N PRO A 418 0.76 27.27 -27.47
CA PRO A 418 1.90 27.89 -28.13
C PRO A 418 1.65 28.07 -29.64
N ALA A 419 2.33 29.03 -30.26
CA ALA A 419 2.43 29.12 -31.72
C ALA A 419 3.63 28.28 -32.18
N MET A 420 3.56 27.61 -33.34
CA MET A 420 4.71 26.84 -33.83
C MET A 420 5.90 27.73 -34.22
N ALA A 421 5.64 29.01 -34.50
CA ALA A 421 6.66 30.04 -34.64
C ALA A 421 7.41 30.35 -33.33
N ASP A 422 6.87 30.03 -32.14
CA ASP A 422 7.61 30.12 -30.87
C ASP A 422 8.86 29.21 -30.91
N VAL A 423 8.68 27.98 -31.41
CA VAL A 423 9.75 26.98 -31.52
C VAL A 423 10.80 27.42 -32.53
N LEU A 424 10.38 27.94 -33.70
CA LEU A 424 11.31 28.53 -34.68
C LEU A 424 12.11 29.69 -34.10
N PHE A 425 11.45 30.61 -33.40
CA PHE A 425 12.12 31.77 -32.83
C PHE A 425 13.12 31.37 -31.74
N VAL A 426 12.76 30.44 -30.85
CA VAL A 426 13.65 29.89 -29.81
C VAL A 426 14.82 29.10 -30.39
N LEU A 427 14.61 28.33 -31.47
CA LEU A 427 15.68 27.66 -32.21
C LEU A 427 16.53 28.62 -33.05
N GLY A 428 16.09 29.86 -33.27
CA GLY A 428 16.95 30.98 -33.71
C GLY A 428 16.47 31.76 -34.94
N ASN A 429 15.26 31.51 -35.47
CA ASN A 429 14.78 32.20 -36.66
C ASN A 429 14.11 33.55 -36.33
N ASP A 430 14.83 34.64 -36.56
CA ASP A 430 14.34 36.01 -36.34
C ASP A 430 13.18 36.41 -37.31
N ASP A 431 13.10 35.85 -38.53
CA ASP A 431 12.03 36.16 -39.51
C ASP A 431 10.63 35.70 -39.00
N ALA A 432 10.58 34.78 -38.03
CA ALA A 432 9.34 34.29 -37.44
C ALA A 432 8.53 35.35 -36.68
N LEU A 433 9.15 36.45 -36.24
CA LEU A 433 8.51 37.52 -35.47
C LEU A 433 7.31 38.17 -36.19
N ALA A 434 7.42 38.37 -37.50
CA ALA A 434 6.34 38.98 -38.31
C ALA A 434 5.06 38.12 -38.35
N THR A 435 5.14 36.83 -37.98
CA THR A 435 3.96 35.95 -37.84
C THR A 435 3.37 35.94 -36.43
N LEU A 436 4.02 36.63 -35.48
CA LEU A 436 3.67 36.64 -34.06
C LEU A 436 3.17 37.99 -33.56
N ASP A 437 3.28 39.08 -34.33
CA ASP A 437 2.97 40.46 -33.90
C ASP A 437 1.59 40.59 -33.23
N ASP A 438 0.53 40.05 -33.83
CA ASP A 438 -0.83 40.07 -33.24
C ASP A 438 -0.91 39.29 -31.92
N GLU A 439 -0.23 38.14 -31.80
CA GLU A 439 -0.19 37.40 -30.52
C GLU A 439 0.68 38.11 -29.48
N LEU A 440 1.79 38.73 -29.86
CA LEU A 440 2.68 39.48 -28.97
C LEU A 440 1.99 40.75 -28.46
N ALA A 441 1.23 41.43 -29.32
CA ALA A 441 0.37 42.55 -28.96
C ALA A 441 -0.79 42.12 -28.03
N LYS A 442 -1.43 40.98 -28.31
CA LYS A 442 -2.59 40.47 -27.54
C LYS A 442 -2.21 39.86 -26.19
N TYR A 443 -1.15 39.05 -26.14
CA TYR A 443 -0.80 38.23 -24.96
C TYR A 443 0.50 38.66 -24.25
N ARG A 444 1.23 39.67 -24.77
CA ARG A 444 2.37 40.34 -24.09
C ARG A 444 3.54 39.43 -23.63
N TYR A 445 3.68 38.25 -24.23
CA TYR A 445 4.60 37.17 -23.80
C TYR A 445 6.04 37.28 -24.32
N ALA A 446 6.42 38.39 -24.95
CA ALA A 446 7.78 38.63 -25.47
C ALA A 446 8.91 38.35 -24.45
N PRO A 447 8.78 38.66 -23.14
CA PRO A 447 9.82 38.33 -22.15
C PRO A 447 10.03 36.81 -21.98
N ASN A 448 8.96 36.00 -21.97
CA ASN A 448 9.06 34.55 -21.90
C ASN A 448 9.75 33.96 -23.15
N LEU A 449 9.33 34.44 -24.32
CA LEU A 449 9.84 33.97 -25.61
C LEU A 449 11.33 34.28 -25.78
N THR A 450 11.77 35.46 -25.36
CA THR A 450 13.19 35.87 -25.38
C THR A 450 14.03 35.19 -24.29
N ALA A 451 13.48 34.91 -23.11
CA ALA A 451 14.18 34.14 -22.07
C ALA A 451 14.40 32.67 -22.47
N ALA A 452 13.41 32.01 -23.09
CA ALA A 452 13.56 30.65 -23.62
C ALA A 452 14.62 30.58 -24.73
N ARG A 453 14.62 31.57 -25.64
CA ARG A 453 15.67 31.75 -26.66
C ARG A 453 17.06 31.92 -26.02
N ALA A 454 17.19 32.71 -24.95
CA ALA A 454 18.48 32.92 -24.29
C ALA A 454 19.06 31.67 -23.61
N ILE A 455 18.22 30.76 -23.08
CA ILE A 455 18.68 29.47 -22.53
C ILE A 455 19.22 28.57 -23.67
N VAL A 456 18.47 28.48 -24.78
CA VAL A 456 18.83 27.65 -25.93
C VAL A 456 20.05 28.22 -26.69
N ASP A 457 20.21 29.54 -26.71
CA ASP A 457 21.41 30.21 -27.24
C ASP A 457 22.64 30.11 -26.31
N ALA A 458 22.47 29.64 -25.07
CA ALA A 458 23.55 29.41 -24.10
C ALA A 458 23.99 27.94 -24.00
N TYR A 459 23.42 27.03 -24.81
CA TYR A 459 23.90 25.65 -24.94
C TYR A 459 25.19 25.60 -25.77
N ASP A 460 26.17 24.84 -25.31
CA ASP A 460 27.41 24.55 -26.03
C ASP A 460 27.21 23.57 -27.20
N ASP A 461 28.20 23.48 -28.08
CA ASP A 461 28.18 22.60 -29.27
C ASP A 461 28.13 21.10 -28.89
N ASP A 462 28.57 20.75 -27.67
CA ASP A 462 28.49 19.40 -27.12
C ASP A 462 27.04 19.02 -26.77
N ALA A 463 26.26 19.92 -26.15
CA ALA A 463 24.84 19.71 -25.90
C ALA A 463 24.06 19.42 -27.20
N TRP A 464 24.41 20.11 -28.29
CA TRP A 464 23.81 19.90 -29.62
C TRP A 464 24.25 18.62 -30.32
N SER A 465 25.40 18.03 -29.95
CA SER A 465 25.93 16.79 -30.56
C SER A 465 25.78 15.54 -29.69
N SER A 466 25.40 15.71 -28.42
CA SER A 466 25.19 14.68 -27.38
C SER A 466 24.30 13.49 -27.76
N SER A 467 23.42 13.64 -28.77
CA SER A 467 22.49 12.61 -29.22
C SER A 467 22.04 12.86 -30.66
N PHE A 468 21.57 11.80 -31.35
CA PHE A 468 20.95 11.93 -32.68
C PHE A 468 19.79 12.92 -32.71
N TYR A 469 18.99 12.96 -31.63
CA TYR A 469 17.88 13.90 -31.46
C TYR A 469 18.37 15.36 -31.33
N GLY A 470 19.40 15.61 -30.53
CA GLY A 470 20.07 16.91 -30.44
C GLY A 470 20.68 17.35 -31.77
N GLY A 471 21.39 16.46 -32.46
CA GLY A 471 22.09 16.76 -33.70
C GLY A 471 21.14 17.13 -34.85
N TRP A 472 19.99 16.44 -34.97
CA TRP A 472 18.96 16.81 -35.94
C TRP A 472 18.33 18.18 -35.58
N LEU A 473 18.07 18.45 -34.29
CA LEU A 473 17.57 19.75 -33.84
C LEU A 473 18.56 20.90 -34.14
N GLY A 474 19.86 20.66 -33.95
CA GLY A 474 20.94 21.57 -34.34
C GLY A 474 21.00 21.81 -35.86
N ALA A 475 20.82 20.77 -36.67
CA ALA A 475 20.75 20.91 -38.13
C ALA A 475 19.56 21.76 -38.60
N ILE A 476 18.41 21.69 -37.92
CA ILE A 476 17.23 22.54 -38.18
C ILE A 476 17.52 24.01 -37.82
N ARG A 477 18.26 24.26 -36.73
CA ARG A 477 18.78 25.59 -36.34
C ARG A 477 19.80 26.12 -37.34
N GLY A 478 20.52 25.27 -38.07
CA GLY A 478 21.40 25.66 -39.18
C GLY A 478 20.72 26.34 -40.38
N LEU A 479 19.37 26.28 -40.49
CA LEU A 479 18.60 26.90 -41.58
C LEU A 479 18.22 28.38 -41.32
N ASN A 480 18.62 28.95 -40.17
CA ASN A 480 18.23 30.31 -39.78
C ASN A 480 18.78 31.41 -40.72
N PRO A 481 18.04 32.52 -40.92
CA PRO A 481 18.48 33.63 -41.78
C PRO A 481 19.66 34.40 -41.19
N THR A 482 20.58 34.83 -42.05
CA THR A 482 21.63 35.80 -41.71
C THR A 482 21.14 37.21 -42.05
N ARG A 483 21.51 38.20 -41.22
CA ARG A 483 20.99 39.58 -41.34
C ARG A 483 21.37 40.27 -42.66
N GLU A 484 22.44 39.85 -43.31
CA GLU A 484 22.80 40.29 -44.67
C GLU A 484 22.08 39.47 -45.75
N ARG A 485 20.86 39.88 -46.12
CA ARG A 485 20.15 39.32 -47.29
C ARG A 485 20.79 39.77 -48.63
N SER A 486 21.53 40.87 -48.65
CA SER A 486 22.14 41.49 -49.85
C SER A 486 23.10 40.60 -50.62
N ALA A 487 23.87 39.75 -49.93
CA ALA A 487 24.85 38.84 -50.54
C ALA A 487 24.20 37.61 -51.23
N ARG A 488 22.91 37.35 -51.00
CA ARG A 488 22.20 36.16 -51.49
C ARG A 488 21.76 36.32 -52.97
N PRO A 489 21.48 35.23 -53.71
CA PRO A 489 20.78 35.30 -55.00
C PRO A 489 19.48 36.11 -54.91
N SER A 490 19.06 36.79 -55.99
CA SER A 490 17.93 37.73 -55.97
C SER A 490 16.63 37.15 -55.39
N PHE A 491 16.28 35.93 -55.79
CA PHE A 491 15.08 35.22 -55.28
C PHE A 491 15.17 34.86 -53.78
N MET A 492 16.38 34.77 -53.20
CA MET A 492 16.58 34.48 -51.77
C MET A 492 16.59 35.75 -50.90
N ARG A 493 16.34 36.93 -51.49
CA ARG A 493 16.24 38.21 -50.76
C ARG A 493 14.81 38.55 -50.34
N THR A 494 13.83 37.92 -50.99
CA THR A 494 12.40 38.24 -50.85
C THR A 494 11.76 37.45 -49.70
N ASP A 495 10.67 37.97 -49.16
CA ASP A 495 10.01 37.40 -47.98
C ASP A 495 9.26 36.09 -48.29
N GLU A 496 8.89 35.85 -49.55
CA GLU A 496 8.35 34.55 -50.00
C GLU A 496 9.37 33.43 -49.81
N TRP A 497 10.67 33.71 -50.00
CA TRP A 497 11.73 32.72 -49.77
C TRP A 497 12.06 32.54 -48.28
N ALA A 498 11.91 33.59 -47.46
CA ALA A 498 11.95 33.47 -46.01
C ALA A 498 10.82 32.53 -45.51
N GLY A 499 9.59 32.74 -45.97
CA GLY A 499 8.45 31.87 -45.69
C GLY A 499 8.66 30.41 -46.15
N LYS A 500 9.24 30.20 -47.34
CA LYS A 500 9.66 28.86 -47.81
C LYS A 500 10.67 28.20 -46.85
N THR A 501 11.57 28.98 -46.27
CA THR A 501 12.61 28.50 -45.36
C THR A 501 12.02 28.11 -44.01
N MET A 502 11.15 28.94 -43.43
CA MET A 502 10.39 28.62 -42.20
C MET A 502 9.56 27.33 -42.34
N ASN A 503 8.88 27.16 -43.48
CA ASN A 503 8.15 25.91 -43.78
C ASN A 503 9.09 24.68 -43.78
N THR A 504 10.30 24.83 -44.32
CA THR A 504 11.31 23.75 -44.35
C THR A 504 11.74 23.34 -42.93
N GLN A 505 11.91 24.30 -42.01
CA GLN A 505 12.27 24.04 -40.61
C GLN A 505 11.14 23.33 -39.86
N LEU A 506 9.89 23.81 -39.98
CA LEU A 506 8.72 23.20 -39.32
C LEU A 506 8.46 21.77 -39.79
N ALA A 507 8.60 21.52 -41.09
CA ALA A 507 8.44 20.18 -41.65
C ALA A 507 9.44 19.18 -41.04
N SER A 508 10.73 19.54 -40.96
CA SER A 508 11.75 18.64 -40.42
C SER A 508 11.68 18.48 -38.89
N TRP A 509 11.30 19.53 -38.16
CA TRP A 509 11.03 19.43 -36.72
C TRP A 509 9.85 18.49 -36.42
N SER A 510 8.82 18.51 -37.27
CA SER A 510 7.67 17.60 -37.13
C SER A 510 8.04 16.13 -37.34
N GLN A 511 8.98 15.84 -38.26
CA GLN A 511 9.54 14.50 -38.47
C GLN A 511 10.33 14.03 -37.23
N LEU A 512 11.22 14.89 -36.71
CA LEU A 512 12.00 14.60 -35.50
C LEU A 512 11.12 14.28 -34.27
N LYS A 513 9.96 14.93 -34.12
CA LYS A 513 9.00 14.62 -33.03
C LYS A 513 8.15 13.38 -33.28
N HIS A 514 7.90 13.01 -34.53
CA HIS A 514 7.20 11.76 -34.89
C HIS A 514 8.06 10.54 -34.52
N ASP A 515 9.35 10.56 -34.85
CA ASP A 515 10.24 9.40 -34.71
C ASP A 515 10.73 9.18 -33.26
N SER A 516 10.51 10.14 -32.34
CA SER A 516 10.91 10.05 -30.93
C SER A 516 9.78 9.64 -29.95
N LEU A 517 8.58 9.35 -30.46
CA LEU A 517 7.34 9.52 -29.68
C LEU A 517 7.19 8.61 -28.45
N LEU A 518 7.79 7.41 -28.45
CA LEU A 518 7.61 6.42 -27.37
C LEU A 518 8.52 6.66 -26.14
N TYR A 519 9.57 7.48 -26.29
CA TYR A 519 10.66 7.60 -25.29
C TYR A 519 10.91 9.05 -24.84
N THR A 520 10.02 9.98 -25.21
CA THR A 520 10.08 11.39 -24.77
C THR A 520 8.70 11.84 -24.31
N GLN A 521 8.57 12.38 -23.11
CA GLN A 521 7.30 12.91 -22.62
C GLN A 521 6.82 14.14 -23.42
N GLN A 522 5.53 14.46 -23.26
CA GLN A 522 4.84 15.55 -23.95
C GLN A 522 4.52 16.71 -23.01
N ALA A 523 4.40 17.92 -23.57
CA ALA A 523 4.13 19.14 -22.82
C ALA A 523 2.70 19.66 -23.06
N TYR A 524 2.11 20.23 -22.01
CA TYR A 524 0.72 20.67 -21.98
C TYR A 524 0.58 22.11 -21.49
N SER A 525 -0.54 22.76 -21.81
CA SER A 525 -0.95 24.02 -21.21
C SER A 525 -1.81 23.77 -19.96
N ALA A 526 -1.58 24.55 -18.89
CA ALA A 526 -2.52 24.61 -17.77
C ALA A 526 -3.90 25.03 -18.30
N GLY A 527 -4.96 24.36 -17.83
CA GLY A 527 -6.15 24.13 -18.66
C GLY A 527 -7.51 24.53 -18.08
N SER A 528 -7.57 25.07 -16.86
CA SER A 528 -8.86 25.41 -16.22
C SER A 528 -8.82 26.73 -15.46
N ILE A 529 -9.99 27.33 -15.27
CA ILE A 529 -10.27 28.15 -14.09
C ILE A 529 -10.41 27.17 -12.92
N ALA A 530 -9.77 27.45 -11.79
CA ALA A 530 -9.84 26.58 -10.62
C ALA A 530 -11.18 26.74 -9.91
N CYS A 531 -11.88 25.63 -9.69
CA CYS A 531 -12.62 25.47 -8.44
C CYS A 531 -11.59 25.31 -7.31
N GLU A 532 -11.98 25.58 -6.08
CA GLU A 532 -11.22 25.20 -4.89
C GLU A 532 -12.21 24.76 -3.80
N TYR A 533 -11.73 24.34 -2.63
CA TYR A 533 -12.61 24.31 -1.46
C TYR A 533 -12.64 25.72 -0.86
N PRO A 534 -13.81 26.37 -0.70
CA PRO A 534 -13.89 27.73 -0.13
C PRO A 534 -13.28 27.81 1.27
N THR A 535 -13.38 26.72 2.03
CA THR A 535 -12.71 26.52 3.32
C THR A 535 -12.64 25.02 3.65
N SER A 536 -11.84 24.68 4.65
CA SER A 536 -11.61 23.32 5.11
C SER A 536 -11.49 23.26 6.63
N TYR A 537 -11.96 22.17 7.23
CA TYR A 537 -11.77 21.82 8.64
C TYR A 537 -11.13 20.45 8.73
N VAL A 538 -10.24 20.25 9.71
CA VAL A 538 -9.56 18.96 9.93
C VAL A 538 -10.04 18.36 11.25
N GLU A 539 -10.39 17.09 11.26
CA GLU A 539 -10.87 16.43 12.47
C GLU A 539 -9.80 16.46 13.59
N PRO A 540 -10.13 16.95 14.81
CA PRO A 540 -9.14 17.26 15.84
C PRO A 540 -8.68 16.01 16.63
N VAL A 541 -8.02 15.07 15.94
CA VAL A 541 -7.45 13.84 16.52
C VAL A 541 -5.90 13.88 16.56
N PRO A 542 -5.27 14.84 17.28
CA PRO A 542 -3.82 15.08 17.17
C PRO A 542 -2.96 13.88 17.61
N ARG A 543 -3.47 12.98 18.46
CA ARG A 543 -2.78 11.73 18.82
C ARG A 543 -2.68 10.75 17.65
N MET A 544 -3.70 10.69 16.79
CA MET A 544 -3.66 9.86 15.57
C MET A 544 -2.58 10.38 14.62
N TYR A 545 -2.57 11.69 14.33
CA TYR A 545 -1.55 12.27 13.46
C TYR A 545 -0.13 12.15 14.03
N ALA A 546 0.06 12.29 15.35
CA ALA A 546 1.35 12.00 16.00
C ALA A 546 1.78 10.53 15.83
N ALA A 547 0.85 9.58 15.93
CA ALA A 547 1.12 8.17 15.66
C ALA A 547 1.41 7.88 14.17
N LEU A 548 0.72 8.55 13.24
CA LEU A 548 0.98 8.46 11.79
C LEU A 548 2.34 9.03 11.39
N ILE A 549 2.78 10.12 12.04
CA ILE A 549 4.13 10.69 11.88
C ILE A 549 5.18 9.68 12.35
N GLU A 550 5.06 9.12 13.55
CA GLU A 550 6.04 8.13 14.01
C GLU A 550 5.93 6.78 13.30
N LEU A 551 4.77 6.43 12.74
CA LEU A 551 4.63 5.30 11.81
C LEU A 551 5.39 5.56 10.52
N ALA A 552 5.15 6.69 9.84
CA ALA A 552 5.86 7.08 8.62
C ALA A 552 7.38 7.12 8.83
N ARG A 553 7.84 7.67 9.96
CA ARG A 553 9.24 7.63 10.39
C ARG A 553 9.73 6.22 10.71
N ALA A 554 8.92 5.37 11.34
CA ALA A 554 9.30 3.98 11.62
C ALA A 554 9.47 3.17 10.33
N MET A 555 8.57 3.33 9.36
CA MET A 555 8.68 2.71 8.04
C MET A 555 9.86 3.28 7.25
N THR A 556 10.13 4.59 7.34
CA THR A 556 11.30 5.24 6.72
C THR A 556 12.62 4.82 7.39
N ARG A 557 12.65 4.61 8.71
CA ARG A 557 13.81 4.03 9.42
C ARG A 557 13.97 2.54 9.14
N GLY A 558 12.88 1.84 8.88
CA GLY A 558 12.85 0.44 8.47
C GLY A 558 13.04 0.23 6.97
N ILE A 559 13.28 1.30 6.19
CA ILE A 559 13.23 1.26 4.73
C ILE A 559 14.37 0.49 4.08
N ASP A 560 15.43 0.10 4.78
CA ASP A 560 16.38 -0.87 4.22
C ASP A 560 15.80 -2.30 4.27
N GLY A 561 14.96 -2.59 5.28
CA GLY A 561 14.14 -3.79 5.36
C GLY A 561 12.72 -3.63 4.81
N LEU A 562 12.48 -2.55 4.07
CA LEU A 562 11.36 -2.37 3.17
C LEU A 562 11.79 -1.55 1.92
N ALA A 563 13.04 -1.69 1.45
CA ALA A 563 13.64 -1.23 0.16
C ALA A 563 15.15 -0.86 0.21
N PRO A 564 16.14 -1.75 0.02
CA PRO A 564 17.56 -1.48 0.25
C PRO A 564 18.17 -0.70 -0.93
N GLU A 565 19.49 -0.57 -0.96
CA GLU A 565 20.17 0.25 -1.97
C GLU A 565 20.12 -0.36 -3.39
N GLY A 566 20.23 0.49 -4.41
CA GLY A 566 20.04 0.08 -5.80
C GLY A 566 18.58 -0.14 -6.19
N SER A 567 17.64 0.49 -5.46
CA SER A 567 16.18 0.28 -5.51
C SER A 567 15.36 1.37 -6.24
N ARG A 568 14.29 0.95 -6.94
CA ARG A 568 13.23 1.76 -7.58
C ARG A 568 11.97 1.70 -6.66
N LEU A 569 11.91 0.84 -5.61
CA LEU A 569 10.85 0.89 -4.55
C LEU A 569 11.14 2.12 -3.71
N ARG A 570 12.40 2.19 -3.25
CA ARG A 570 12.94 3.13 -2.27
C ARG A 570 12.48 4.56 -2.58
N PRO A 571 12.75 5.19 -3.73
CA PRO A 571 12.14 6.49 -4.06
C PRO A 571 10.60 6.61 -4.08
N ARG A 572 9.82 5.57 -4.45
CA ARG A 572 8.35 5.62 -4.36
C ARG A 572 7.85 5.51 -2.93
N LEU A 573 8.47 4.67 -2.09
CA LEU A 573 8.11 4.48 -0.68
C LEU A 573 8.63 5.59 0.22
N LEU A 574 9.88 6.00 0.05
CA LEU A 574 10.43 7.21 0.66
C LEU A 574 9.57 8.40 0.25
N GLY A 575 9.18 8.47 -1.03
CA GLY A 575 8.15 9.41 -1.50
C GLY A 575 6.86 9.30 -0.69
N TYR A 576 6.26 8.11 -0.61
CA TYR A 576 5.00 7.86 0.09
C TYR A 576 5.05 8.18 1.59
N PHE A 577 6.00 7.61 2.33
CA PHE A 577 6.13 7.83 3.77
C PHE A 577 6.55 9.27 4.09
N GLN A 578 7.38 9.93 3.27
CA GLN A 578 7.64 11.36 3.40
C GLN A 578 6.35 12.18 3.19
N HIS A 579 5.54 11.86 2.17
CA HIS A 579 4.25 12.53 1.96
C HIS A 579 3.24 12.24 3.09
N LEU A 580 3.25 11.04 3.68
CA LEU A 580 2.43 10.68 4.84
C LEU A 580 2.88 11.44 6.10
N GLU A 581 4.19 11.56 6.35
CA GLU A 581 4.75 12.36 7.44
C GLU A 581 4.41 13.85 7.25
N ASP A 582 4.78 14.45 6.12
CA ASP A 582 4.61 15.88 5.84
C ASP A 582 3.14 16.30 5.88
N THR A 583 2.26 15.46 5.32
CA THR A 583 0.81 15.68 5.38
C THR A 583 0.30 15.55 6.81
N SER A 584 0.69 14.51 7.55
CA SER A 584 0.25 14.31 8.94
C SER A 584 0.76 15.41 9.88
N ALA A 585 1.99 15.90 9.67
CA ALA A 585 2.57 17.03 10.40
C ALA A 585 1.86 18.35 10.07
N THR A 586 1.56 18.61 8.80
CA THR A 586 0.80 19.79 8.37
C THR A 586 -0.62 19.78 8.94
N LEU A 587 -1.32 18.63 8.87
CA LEU A 587 -2.66 18.46 9.44
C LEU A 587 -2.64 18.57 10.98
N ALA A 588 -1.61 18.04 11.65
CA ALA A 588 -1.44 18.18 13.11
C ALA A 588 -1.25 19.64 13.55
N GLU A 589 -0.47 20.44 12.81
CA GLU A 589 -0.27 21.87 13.09
C GLU A 589 -1.54 22.69 12.79
N VAL A 590 -2.27 22.36 11.70
CA VAL A 590 -3.58 22.94 11.41
C VAL A 590 -4.57 22.65 12.54
N ILE A 591 -4.61 21.42 13.06
CA ILE A 591 -5.42 21.05 14.24
C ILE A 591 -4.96 21.85 15.48
N ARG A 592 -3.65 21.94 15.74
CA ARG A 592 -3.10 22.67 16.90
C ARG A 592 -3.52 24.13 16.91
N LYS A 593 -3.58 24.76 15.72
CA LYS A 593 -4.08 26.15 15.55
C LYS A 593 -5.60 26.23 15.69
N GLN A 594 -6.32 25.36 14.99
CA GLN A 594 -7.79 25.32 14.97
C GLN A 594 -8.39 25.10 16.36
N SER A 595 -7.85 24.15 17.16
CA SER A 595 -8.25 23.91 18.55
C SER A 595 -7.89 25.04 19.54
N ARG A 596 -7.32 26.14 19.07
CA ARG A 596 -6.97 27.34 19.86
C ARG A 596 -7.50 28.65 19.27
N GLY A 597 -8.16 28.61 18.11
CA GLY A 597 -8.54 29.82 17.36
C GLY A 597 -7.35 30.61 16.79
N GLU A 598 -6.17 30.00 16.66
CA GLU A 598 -5.00 30.65 16.05
C GLU A 598 -5.18 30.72 14.52
N PRO A 599 -4.85 31.86 13.86
CA PRO A 599 -5.00 31.99 12.42
C PRO A 599 -4.02 31.08 11.66
N ARG A 600 -4.52 30.41 10.62
CA ARG A 600 -3.71 29.62 9.68
C ARG A 600 -2.82 30.55 8.83
N SER A 601 -1.59 30.13 8.56
CA SER A 601 -0.71 30.78 7.59
C SER A 601 -1.22 30.61 6.15
N ASP A 602 -0.72 31.42 5.21
CA ASP A 602 -1.14 31.32 3.81
C ASP A 602 -0.66 30.01 3.17
N ALA A 603 0.48 29.45 3.59
CA ALA A 603 0.93 28.13 3.17
C ALA A 603 -0.04 27.01 3.60
N GLU A 604 -0.61 27.09 4.79
CA GLU A 604 -1.61 26.12 5.29
C GLU A 604 -2.96 26.28 4.57
N LYS A 605 -3.36 27.50 4.21
CA LYS A 605 -4.54 27.75 3.36
C LYS A 605 -4.35 27.17 1.96
N ASP A 606 -3.20 27.44 1.35
CA ASP A 606 -2.83 26.92 0.03
C ASP A 606 -2.70 25.39 0.03
N PHE A 607 -2.22 24.79 1.11
CA PHE A 607 -2.19 23.34 1.29
C PHE A 607 -3.62 22.77 1.31
N LEU A 608 -4.50 23.28 2.17
CA LEU A 608 -5.89 22.80 2.30
C LEU A 608 -6.67 22.95 0.98
N LYS A 609 -6.50 24.07 0.26
CA LYS A 609 -7.05 24.28 -1.08
C LYS A 609 -6.58 23.23 -2.09
N LYS A 610 -5.33 22.79 -2.00
CA LYS A 610 -4.70 21.80 -2.90
C LYS A 610 -4.92 20.35 -2.47
N MET A 611 -6.05 20.06 -1.83
CA MET A 611 -6.41 18.71 -1.36
C MET A 611 -6.62 17.71 -2.50
N LEU A 612 -7.45 18.05 -3.50
CA LEU A 612 -7.67 17.17 -4.67
C LEU A 612 -6.81 17.52 -5.89
N PHE A 613 -6.38 18.78 -6.04
CA PHE A 613 -5.61 19.24 -7.20
C PHE A 613 -4.53 20.25 -6.79
N THR A 614 -3.29 20.09 -7.27
CA THR A 614 -2.27 21.14 -7.16
C THR A 614 -2.38 22.18 -8.28
N VAL A 615 -2.93 21.78 -9.44
CA VAL A 615 -3.23 22.65 -10.58
C VAL A 615 -4.53 22.15 -11.21
N SER A 616 -5.45 23.06 -11.54
CA SER A 616 -6.65 22.71 -12.31
C SER A 616 -6.31 22.72 -13.81
N SER A 617 -6.25 21.54 -14.44
CA SER A 617 -5.68 21.38 -15.78
C SER A 617 -6.50 20.51 -16.74
N GLY A 618 -7.56 21.11 -17.31
CA GLY A 618 -8.23 20.61 -18.51
C GLY A 618 -9.38 19.63 -18.27
N CYS A 619 -9.87 19.01 -19.35
CA CYS A 619 -11.05 18.14 -19.35
C CYS A 619 -10.80 16.72 -18.81
N THR A 620 -9.62 16.44 -18.27
CA THR A 620 -9.25 15.19 -17.61
C THR A 620 -9.07 15.45 -16.11
N ILE A 621 -9.97 14.90 -15.31
CA ILE A 621 -9.99 15.08 -13.85
C ILE A 621 -8.94 14.15 -13.21
N ALA A 622 -7.67 14.51 -13.32
CA ALA A 622 -6.57 13.82 -12.64
C ALA A 622 -6.39 14.40 -11.23
N TYR A 623 -6.45 13.55 -10.20
CA TYR A 623 -6.31 14.00 -8.82
C TYR A 623 -4.83 14.24 -8.49
N THR A 624 -4.40 15.50 -8.45
CA THR A 624 -2.98 15.90 -8.27
C THR A 624 -2.65 16.47 -6.87
N GLY A 625 -3.68 16.68 -6.04
CA GLY A 625 -3.56 17.29 -4.70
C GLY A 625 -2.95 16.36 -3.65
N TRP A 626 -2.73 16.88 -2.44
CA TRP A 626 -2.05 16.10 -1.39
C TRP A 626 -2.83 14.84 -0.97
N TYR A 627 -4.17 14.84 -1.06
CA TYR A 627 -4.96 13.69 -0.64
C TYR A 627 -4.75 12.47 -1.56
N SER A 628 -4.56 12.68 -2.87
CA SER A 628 -4.22 11.56 -3.78
C SER A 628 -2.82 11.00 -3.52
N LYS A 629 -1.90 11.79 -2.95
CA LYS A 629 -0.55 11.36 -2.59
C LYS A 629 -0.47 10.57 -1.28
N LEU A 630 -1.57 10.53 -0.52
CA LEU A 630 -1.75 9.59 0.59
C LEU A 630 -2.14 8.18 0.11
N PHE A 631 -2.29 7.95 -1.20
CA PHE A 631 -2.52 6.63 -1.81
C PHE A 631 -1.28 6.19 -2.58
N TYR A 632 -0.76 4.99 -2.30
CA TYR A 632 0.46 4.48 -2.93
C TYR A 632 0.38 4.30 -4.46
N THR A 633 -0.84 4.04 -4.95
CA THR A 633 -1.21 3.95 -6.37
C THR A 633 -1.89 5.23 -6.88
N GLY A 634 -1.80 6.33 -6.11
CA GLY A 634 -2.39 7.61 -6.44
C GLY A 634 -3.90 7.53 -6.67
N GLU A 635 -4.34 8.04 -7.82
CA GLU A 635 -5.75 8.02 -8.22
C GLU A 635 -6.37 6.60 -8.27
N GLY A 636 -5.56 5.55 -8.49
CA GLY A 636 -6.03 4.16 -8.51
C GLY A 636 -6.65 3.74 -7.17
N GLY A 637 -5.86 3.79 -6.09
CA GLY A 637 -6.32 3.49 -4.73
C GLY A 637 -7.38 4.48 -4.23
N LEU A 638 -7.27 5.75 -4.60
CA LEU A 638 -8.24 6.80 -4.26
C LEU A 638 -9.66 6.54 -4.80
N ARG A 639 -9.77 5.78 -5.89
CA ARG A 639 -11.03 5.50 -6.59
C ARG A 639 -11.51 4.04 -6.48
N LYS A 640 -10.66 3.09 -6.09
CA LYS A 640 -11.00 1.67 -5.87
C LYS A 640 -12.14 1.53 -4.85
N ASP A 641 -13.05 0.60 -5.12
CA ASP A 641 -14.12 0.15 -4.24
C ASP A 641 -13.54 -0.86 -3.23
N ASP A 642 -13.76 -0.60 -1.94
CA ASP A 642 -13.05 -1.26 -0.83
C ASP A 642 -14.00 -1.77 0.27
N ARG A 643 -15.11 -2.36 -0.18
CA ARG A 643 -16.08 -3.04 0.69
C ARG A 643 -15.54 -4.41 1.08
N VAL A 644 -14.84 -4.45 2.20
CA VAL A 644 -14.10 -5.62 2.72
C VAL A 644 -14.74 -6.24 3.96
N VAL A 645 -14.50 -7.54 4.17
CA VAL A 645 -14.95 -8.29 5.36
C VAL A 645 -13.81 -9.11 5.98
N ALA A 646 -13.81 -9.23 7.30
CA ALA A 646 -12.93 -10.13 8.04
C ALA A 646 -13.73 -10.89 9.10
N ASP A 647 -13.44 -12.17 9.28
CA ASP A 647 -13.88 -12.88 10.47
C ASP A 647 -12.94 -12.63 11.65
N VAL A 648 -13.50 -12.64 12.87
CA VAL A 648 -12.79 -12.26 14.11
C VAL A 648 -12.99 -13.24 15.26
N PHE A 649 -14.00 -14.11 15.19
CA PHE A 649 -14.27 -15.11 16.23
C PHE A 649 -15.06 -16.29 15.68
N THR A 650 -14.85 -17.49 16.22
CA THR A 650 -15.63 -18.70 15.91
C THR A 650 -16.15 -19.32 17.21
N GLN A 651 -17.48 -19.39 17.35
CA GLN A 651 -18.20 -20.09 18.41
C GLN A 651 -18.58 -21.49 17.90
N PRO A 652 -17.93 -22.58 18.35
CA PRO A 652 -18.24 -23.93 17.87
C PRO A 652 -19.61 -24.41 18.36
N THR A 653 -19.96 -24.19 19.63
CA THR A 653 -21.21 -24.64 20.25
C THR A 653 -22.04 -23.49 20.81
N ASP A 654 -23.34 -23.71 20.98
CA ASP A 654 -24.17 -22.89 21.87
C ASP A 654 -23.85 -23.15 23.36
N ASP A 655 -24.62 -22.52 24.24
CA ASP A 655 -24.52 -22.62 25.70
C ASP A 655 -25.08 -23.93 26.29
N GLU A 656 -25.80 -24.73 25.51
CA GLU A 656 -26.17 -26.11 25.85
C GLU A 656 -25.10 -27.14 25.38
N GLY A 657 -24.17 -26.72 24.53
CA GLY A 657 -23.13 -27.58 23.95
C GLY A 657 -23.47 -28.16 22.57
N ASN A 658 -24.58 -27.75 21.95
CA ASN A 658 -24.93 -28.18 20.59
C ASN A 658 -24.01 -27.47 19.57
N VAL A 659 -23.52 -28.18 18.56
CA VAL A 659 -22.66 -27.59 17.52
C VAL A 659 -23.46 -26.65 16.60
N VAL A 660 -23.11 -25.36 16.62
CA VAL A 660 -23.73 -24.31 15.78
C VAL A 660 -22.75 -23.70 14.78
N GLY A 661 -21.45 -23.70 15.08
CA GLY A 661 -20.40 -23.15 14.23
C GLY A 661 -20.63 -21.70 13.83
N ARG A 662 -20.95 -20.82 14.80
CA ARG A 662 -21.15 -19.40 14.51
C ARG A 662 -19.81 -18.72 14.24
N VAL A 663 -19.73 -17.93 13.17
CA VAL A 663 -18.53 -17.13 12.86
C VAL A 663 -18.94 -15.66 12.86
N ILE A 664 -18.25 -14.85 13.66
CA ILE A 664 -18.48 -13.41 13.77
C ILE A 664 -17.61 -12.71 12.72
N HIS A 665 -18.27 -11.93 11.88
CA HIS A 665 -17.68 -11.10 10.82
C HIS A 665 -17.81 -9.63 11.18
N VAL A 666 -16.76 -8.87 10.92
CA VAL A 666 -16.77 -7.41 10.89
C VAL A 666 -16.45 -6.96 9.47
N GLY A 667 -17.08 -5.89 8.99
CA GLY A 667 -16.85 -5.45 7.61
C GLY A 667 -17.19 -3.99 7.35
N ALA A 668 -16.53 -3.45 6.32
CA ALA A 668 -16.74 -2.12 5.80
C ALA A 668 -17.75 -2.13 4.66
N GLY A 669 -18.69 -1.18 4.65
CA GLY A 669 -19.64 -0.98 3.56
C GLY A 669 -19.30 0.24 2.70
N SER A 670 -20.33 0.85 2.11
CA SER A 670 -20.19 2.11 1.38
C SER A 670 -19.62 3.22 2.29
N ILE A 671 -18.92 4.19 1.70
CA ILE A 671 -18.49 5.40 2.39
C ILE A 671 -19.71 6.32 2.58
N ASP A 672 -20.14 6.56 3.81
CA ASP A 672 -21.28 7.43 4.13
C ASP A 672 -20.87 8.91 4.10
N THR A 673 -21.84 9.81 3.98
CA THR A 673 -21.60 11.27 4.09
C THR A 673 -21.94 11.77 5.49
N ALA A 674 -21.02 12.51 6.11
CA ALA A 674 -21.24 13.26 7.33
C ALA A 674 -21.44 14.77 7.02
N PHE A 675 -22.45 15.37 7.65
CA PHE A 675 -22.65 16.82 7.74
C PHE A 675 -22.27 17.27 9.15
N VAL A 676 -21.33 18.20 9.28
CA VAL A 676 -20.77 18.62 10.58
C VAL A 676 -20.86 20.14 10.73
N VAL A 677 -21.37 20.62 11.86
CA VAL A 677 -21.36 22.06 12.21
C VAL A 677 -20.29 22.32 13.26
N CYS A 678 -19.34 23.20 12.98
CA CYS A 678 -18.25 23.57 13.90
C CYS A 678 -18.27 25.06 14.21
N ASP A 679 -17.87 25.42 15.43
CA ASP A 679 -17.56 26.81 15.80
C ASP A 679 -16.42 27.33 14.90
N TRP A 680 -16.59 28.53 14.36
CA TRP A 680 -15.68 29.16 13.38
C TRP A 680 -14.79 30.25 14.02
N GLY A 681 -15.22 30.80 15.15
CA GLY A 681 -14.60 31.95 15.84
C GLY A 681 -15.64 33.03 16.13
N ASP A 682 -15.38 33.90 17.10
CA ASP A 682 -16.17 35.10 17.45
C ASP A 682 -17.70 34.92 17.64
N GLY A 683 -18.17 33.69 17.83
CA GLY A 683 -19.59 33.33 17.98
C GLY A 683 -20.27 32.91 16.67
N GLU A 684 -19.54 32.85 15.56
CA GLU A 684 -20.00 32.27 14.29
C GLU A 684 -19.70 30.77 14.20
N SER A 685 -20.37 30.09 13.27
CA SER A 685 -20.14 28.67 12.95
C SER A 685 -20.17 28.43 11.44
N CYS A 686 -19.56 27.33 11.01
CA CYS A 686 -19.56 26.88 9.62
C CYS A 686 -19.99 25.42 9.54
N ALA A 687 -20.76 25.10 8.51
CA ALA A 687 -21.10 23.74 8.16
C ALA A 687 -20.09 23.20 7.13
N TYR A 688 -19.76 21.91 7.25
CA TYR A 688 -18.84 21.21 6.39
C TYR A 688 -19.39 19.83 6.03
N VAL A 689 -18.89 19.27 4.92
CA VAL A 689 -19.23 17.91 4.46
C VAL A 689 -17.97 17.05 4.47
N GLY A 690 -18.05 15.82 4.97
CA GLY A 690 -16.92 14.89 5.00
C GLY A 690 -17.36 13.43 4.84
N PRO A 691 -16.63 12.61 4.05
CA PRO A 691 -16.86 11.17 3.98
C PRO A 691 -16.40 10.44 5.25
N VAL A 692 -17.19 9.47 5.72
CA VAL A 692 -16.86 8.60 6.86
C VAL A 692 -17.04 7.12 6.48
N MET A 693 -16.32 6.24 7.14
CA MET A 693 -16.43 4.79 6.94
C MET A 693 -17.72 4.26 7.58
N SER A 694 -18.28 3.22 6.97
CA SER A 694 -19.33 2.40 7.58
C SER A 694 -18.73 1.12 8.15
N TYR A 695 -19.23 0.70 9.32
CA TYR A 695 -18.84 -0.55 9.98
C TYR A 695 -20.10 -1.35 10.30
N TYR A 696 -20.04 -2.66 10.07
CA TYR A 696 -21.11 -3.62 10.28
C TYR A 696 -20.60 -4.88 10.97
N GLU A 697 -21.50 -5.54 11.68
CA GLU A 697 -21.31 -6.86 12.29
C GLU A 697 -22.30 -7.87 11.69
N HIS A 698 -21.85 -9.10 11.48
CA HIS A 698 -22.68 -10.22 11.04
C HIS A 698 -22.24 -11.53 11.73
N SER A 699 -23.18 -12.36 12.17
CA SER A 699 -22.87 -13.74 12.55
C SER A 699 -23.44 -14.69 11.49
N SER A 700 -22.54 -15.43 10.84
CA SER A 700 -22.94 -16.62 10.08
C SER A 700 -23.07 -17.82 11.03
N GLU A 701 -23.54 -18.95 10.50
CA GLU A 701 -23.58 -20.25 11.20
C GLU A 701 -22.89 -21.33 10.35
N LYS A 702 -22.72 -22.55 10.89
CA LYS A 702 -22.16 -23.72 10.18
C LYS A 702 -20.75 -23.49 9.61
N PHE A 703 -19.94 -22.71 10.34
CA PHE A 703 -18.56 -22.33 10.04
C PHE A 703 -18.37 -21.54 8.73
N LYS A 704 -19.43 -20.96 8.15
CA LYS A 704 -19.36 -20.21 6.89
C LYS A 704 -18.56 -18.92 7.06
N ARG A 705 -17.36 -18.87 6.46
CA ARG A 705 -16.56 -17.64 6.30
C ARG A 705 -17.00 -16.87 5.05
N LEU A 706 -17.04 -15.54 5.12
CA LEU A 706 -17.48 -14.68 4.01
C LEU A 706 -16.27 -14.20 3.19
N THR A 707 -16.50 -14.00 1.89
CA THR A 707 -15.58 -13.30 0.99
C THR A 707 -16.06 -11.87 0.73
N ASP A 708 -15.18 -10.97 0.30
CA ASP A 708 -15.55 -9.58 -0.02
C ASP A 708 -16.65 -9.47 -1.08
N ASP A 709 -16.71 -10.40 -2.03
CA ASP A 709 -17.75 -10.41 -3.07
C ASP A 709 -19.11 -10.89 -2.51
N GLU A 710 -19.13 -11.90 -1.65
CA GLU A 710 -20.35 -12.25 -0.90
C GLU A 710 -20.78 -11.13 0.06
N TRP A 711 -19.81 -10.40 0.63
CA TRP A 711 -20.06 -9.28 1.52
C TRP A 711 -20.71 -8.09 0.81
N LYS A 712 -20.28 -7.76 -0.43
CA LYS A 712 -20.87 -6.71 -1.27
C LYS A 712 -22.36 -6.93 -1.55
N ASP A 713 -22.81 -8.18 -1.60
CA ASP A 713 -24.24 -8.52 -1.70
C ASP A 713 -24.92 -8.59 -0.32
N LEU A 714 -24.21 -8.98 0.74
CA LEU A 714 -24.77 -9.15 2.09
C LEU A 714 -24.98 -7.83 2.86
N TYR A 715 -24.06 -6.86 2.79
CA TYR A 715 -24.07 -5.68 3.67
C TYR A 715 -25.26 -4.71 3.45
N VAL A 716 -25.85 -4.76 2.25
CA VAL A 716 -27.09 -4.03 1.91
C VAL A 716 -28.34 -4.66 2.51
N THR A 717 -28.27 -5.90 3.00
CA THR A 717 -29.39 -6.62 3.61
C THR A 717 -29.55 -6.32 5.10
N PRO A 718 -30.70 -6.64 5.72
CA PRO A 718 -30.86 -6.59 7.18
C PRO A 718 -30.00 -7.60 7.96
N ALA A 719 -29.32 -8.55 7.30
CA ALA A 719 -28.48 -9.55 7.97
C ALA A 719 -27.13 -8.99 8.44
N ALA A 720 -26.66 -7.87 7.85
CA ALA A 720 -25.52 -7.11 8.34
C ALA A 720 -26.01 -5.94 9.20
N ALA A 721 -25.65 -5.94 10.49
CA ALA A 721 -26.11 -4.96 11.45
C ALA A 721 -25.10 -3.81 11.60
N ARG A 722 -25.57 -2.56 11.48
CA ARG A 722 -24.85 -1.42 12.05
C ARG A 722 -24.91 -1.54 13.59
N PRO A 723 -23.82 -1.30 14.34
CA PRO A 723 -23.87 -1.34 15.81
C PRO A 723 -24.91 -0.38 16.39
N ALA A 724 -25.56 -0.80 17.48
CA ALA A 724 -26.69 -0.06 18.05
C ALA A 724 -26.39 1.39 18.45
N PHE A 725 -25.13 1.74 18.75
CA PHE A 725 -24.72 3.11 19.07
C PHE A 725 -24.85 4.08 17.89
N THR A 726 -24.73 3.59 16.64
CA THR A 726 -24.83 4.42 15.42
C THR A 726 -26.19 5.10 15.30
N SER A 727 -27.25 4.49 15.82
CA SER A 727 -28.64 5.00 15.79
C SER A 727 -28.83 6.39 16.41
N SER A 728 -27.86 6.89 17.18
CA SER A 728 -27.88 8.24 17.75
C SER A 728 -27.57 9.35 16.74
N TYR A 729 -26.79 9.04 15.69
CA TYR A 729 -26.26 9.99 14.69
C TYR A 729 -26.45 9.56 13.22
N LEU A 730 -26.86 8.32 12.94
CA LEU A 730 -27.01 7.77 11.59
C LEU A 730 -28.46 7.85 11.07
N ALA A 731 -28.64 8.49 9.92
CA ALA A 731 -29.84 8.43 9.08
C ALA A 731 -29.75 7.28 8.06
N GLY A 732 -30.87 6.56 7.87
CA GLY A 732 -30.94 5.38 6.99
C GLY A 732 -31.27 5.69 5.53
N LEU A 733 -31.38 4.63 4.72
CA LEU A 733 -31.67 4.68 3.28
C LEU A 733 -33.13 5.07 2.91
N GLN A 734 -34.01 5.20 3.89
CA GLN A 734 -35.37 5.74 3.77
C GLN A 734 -35.58 6.74 4.92
N ASP A 735 -36.61 7.59 4.85
CA ASP A 735 -36.86 8.69 5.81
C ASP A 735 -37.31 8.26 7.24
N GLY A 736 -36.88 7.07 7.67
CA GLY A 736 -36.95 6.58 9.04
C GLY A 736 -35.75 5.68 9.34
N HIS A 737 -35.29 5.67 10.59
CA HIS A 737 -34.18 4.83 11.04
C HIS A 737 -34.33 3.36 10.60
N ARG A 738 -33.22 2.66 10.29
CA ARG A 738 -33.22 1.18 10.17
C ARG A 738 -33.93 0.62 11.41
N GLY A 739 -35.04 -0.09 11.19
CA GLY A 739 -36.01 -0.37 12.25
C GLY A 739 -35.43 -1.13 13.43
N TRP A 740 -35.86 -0.80 14.65
CA TRP A 740 -35.42 -1.46 15.89
C TRP A 740 -35.82 -2.94 15.93
N GLY A 741 -34.93 -3.79 15.40
CA GLY A 741 -35.13 -5.23 15.21
C GLY A 741 -34.82 -6.12 16.42
N LEU A 742 -34.37 -5.56 17.55
CA LEU A 742 -34.22 -6.29 18.82
C LEU A 742 -34.55 -5.38 20.00
N ARG A 743 -35.67 -5.68 20.68
CA ARG A 743 -35.88 -5.19 22.06
C ARG A 743 -34.91 -5.92 22.97
N ARG A 744 -34.34 -5.23 23.96
CA ARG A 744 -33.88 -5.94 25.17
C ARG A 744 -35.06 -6.72 25.75
N PRO A 745 -34.87 -7.99 26.18
CA PRO A 745 -35.74 -8.57 27.18
C PRO A 745 -35.84 -7.61 28.38
N LYS A 746 -37.04 -7.47 28.95
CA LYS A 746 -37.20 -6.91 30.28
C LYS A 746 -37.23 -8.07 31.25
N GLU A 747 -36.08 -8.40 31.81
CA GLU A 747 -35.88 -8.97 33.15
C GLU A 747 -34.42 -8.71 33.56
#